data_AF-A0AAD3D4U8-F1
#
_entry.id   AF-A0AAD3D4U8-F1
#
_cell.length_a   1.000
_cell.length_b   1.000
_cell.length_c   1.000
_cell.angle_alpha   90.00
_cell.angle_beta   90.00
_cell.angle_gamma   90.00
#
_symmetry.space_group_name_H-M   'P 1'
#
loop_
_entity.id
_entity.type
_entity.pdbx_description
1 polymer ?
#
loop_
_entity_poly.entity_id
_entity_poly.type
_entity_poly.pdbx_seq_one_letter_code
_entity_poly.pdbx_strand_id
1 'polypeptide(L)'
;MEIQSKMKMQPQDDAVNYYEFVDETIVSTLEMSLDPIEESLLSFYDKKLLLNWKQLDEFIQDDVFTNSQGQEFLSMEVLVTLADQCDEFLFSKHCLELPKPIRGLLEIINQDGNKNQEERNYIATLIALNMVESSIRNITSKKHGRAPLLKDMIASIAERNDLPDVLAKLLASLLLPKGGLNLRNLLWHGFLSRIKRRWLALSILIVLSIDDLSASTSFEEQVYSDLAPLENLRKNEALKNIILHGEAIVSSKSNMTLLEEKLLSSSLIPSSHKQLFQTTLTYKDQPVLFASIIAPFVENSLRIIWCNVNNERNQLKATPDSYYATLDGHGQRDKHDVILLPYLTTDGEVDRGKPNALVAVLGAPTMALLVDLFASPQGPNIRATIAHGIYNQYLFRELEYLQSETDPKEKTIVSDTPQPLNDLVYSLVALMDILGTDPLTSTSSKLIKSYRPTYSYTAMLKTEIKNAMRSFEEFHSIFTKCEYKVYLSSSSKSPSNQHKLEESLSKLAKNHQDLKSIQERINIKLLRMTTNEWSANDLYHEYECNIALANCGAVKLLFGELSIAMQVTLQEIQQLDELIDPEKLTKSLSSRKRKQIERKASIAQLIFDFYSICLYFGLIFVEVQLLKVYNEEISSMSNVSEDMLALGVKRSRMVVSTFSSSAMVDRGLNAVEQYIKGKAVKALCVITIE
;
A
#
# COMPACT_ATOMS: atom_id res chain seq x y z
N MET A 1 -26.19 -22.36 -1.78
CA MET A 1 -26.32 -23.71 -1.16
C MET A 1 -25.33 -24.71 -1.74
N GLU A 2 -25.18 -24.84 -3.07
CA GLU A 2 -24.24 -25.81 -3.68
C GLU A 2 -22.75 -25.47 -3.44
N ILE A 3 -22.37 -24.19 -3.40
CA ILE A 3 -21.01 -23.76 -3.01
C ILE A 3 -20.73 -24.05 -1.53
N GLN A 4 -21.73 -23.90 -0.66
CA GLN A 4 -21.57 -24.15 0.78
C GLN A 4 -21.45 -25.64 1.12
N SER A 5 -22.07 -26.54 0.33
CA SER A 5 -21.86 -27.98 0.54
C SER A 5 -20.44 -28.41 0.18
N LYS A 6 -19.74 -27.66 -0.68
CA LYS A 6 -18.31 -27.88 -1.00
C LYS A 6 -17.35 -27.35 0.07
N MET A 7 -17.80 -26.47 0.98
CA MET A 7 -16.95 -25.92 2.06
C MET A 7 -16.88 -26.81 3.31
N LYS A 8 -17.70 -27.87 3.41
CA LYS A 8 -17.49 -28.90 4.43
C LYS A 8 -16.29 -29.76 4.04
N MET A 9 -15.09 -29.25 4.31
CA MET A 9 -13.88 -30.07 4.31
C MET A 9 -14.12 -31.26 5.25
N GLN A 10 -14.08 -32.47 4.72
CA GLN A 10 -13.95 -33.63 5.60
C GLN A 10 -12.59 -33.50 6.30
N PRO A 11 -12.52 -33.57 7.64
CA PRO A 11 -11.25 -33.64 8.33
C PRO A 11 -10.59 -34.95 7.88
N GLN A 12 -9.54 -34.86 7.06
CA GLN A 12 -8.63 -35.98 6.91
C GLN A 12 -7.74 -35.97 8.16
N ASP A 13 -7.86 -37.03 8.97
CA ASP A 13 -6.95 -37.34 10.07
C ASP A 13 -5.59 -37.78 9.50
N ASP A 14 -4.88 -36.85 8.85
CA ASP A 14 -3.53 -37.08 8.33
C ASP A 14 -2.51 -36.47 9.28
N ALA A 15 -1.37 -37.17 9.48
CA ALA A 15 -0.25 -36.67 10.26
C ALA A 15 0.11 -35.25 9.79
N VAL A 16 0.31 -34.31 10.73
CA VAL A 16 0.55 -32.90 10.41
C VAL A 16 1.83 -32.78 9.58
N ASN A 17 1.69 -32.65 8.26
CA ASN A 17 2.80 -32.35 7.37
C ASN A 17 3.08 -30.85 7.48
N TYR A 18 4.10 -30.50 8.26
CA TYR A 18 4.50 -29.11 8.50
C TYR A 18 4.97 -28.37 7.24
N TYR A 19 5.28 -29.10 6.17
CA TYR A 19 5.68 -28.57 4.87
C TYR A 19 4.69 -28.88 3.75
N GLU A 20 3.41 -29.08 4.09
CA GLU A 20 2.34 -29.41 3.13
C GLU A 20 2.30 -28.45 1.92
N PHE A 21 2.70 -27.20 2.12
CA PHE A 21 2.64 -26.12 1.13
C PHE A 21 3.98 -25.87 0.41
N VAL A 22 4.97 -26.74 0.58
CA VAL A 22 6.28 -26.60 -0.06
C VAL A 22 6.65 -27.88 -0.80
N ASP A 23 7.31 -27.73 -1.95
CA ASP A 23 7.82 -28.86 -2.71
C ASP A 23 8.87 -29.67 -1.93
N GLU A 24 8.85 -31.00 -2.09
CA GLU A 24 9.69 -31.93 -1.33
C GLU A 24 11.19 -31.65 -1.50
N THR A 25 11.62 -31.11 -2.64
CA THR A 25 13.02 -30.75 -2.89
C THR A 25 13.48 -29.64 -1.94
N ILE A 26 12.69 -28.58 -1.81
CA ILE A 26 12.96 -27.45 -0.90
C ILE A 26 12.93 -27.94 0.55
N VAL A 27 11.95 -28.78 0.90
CA VAL A 27 11.84 -29.37 2.24
C VAL A 27 13.07 -30.20 2.58
N SER A 28 13.51 -31.05 1.65
CA SER A 28 14.71 -31.86 1.80
C SER A 28 15.93 -31.01 2.08
N THR A 29 16.06 -29.83 1.44
CA THR A 29 17.15 -28.90 1.73
C THR A 29 17.01 -28.22 3.09
N LEU A 30 15.81 -27.74 3.45
CA LEU A 30 15.58 -27.05 4.73
C LEU A 30 15.79 -27.96 5.95
N GLU A 31 15.48 -29.25 5.81
CA GLU A 31 15.63 -30.30 6.83
C GLU A 31 16.91 -31.12 6.67
N MET A 32 17.75 -30.83 5.66
CA MET A 32 18.97 -31.59 5.41
C MET A 32 19.85 -31.64 6.66
N SER A 33 20.30 -32.83 7.02
CA SER A 33 21.30 -33.04 8.07
C SER A 33 22.53 -33.61 7.40
N LEU A 34 23.61 -32.85 7.43
CA LEU A 34 24.91 -33.30 6.95
C LEU A 34 25.76 -33.69 8.15
N ASP A 35 26.61 -34.69 7.98
CA ASP A 35 27.62 -35.00 8.98
C ASP A 35 28.55 -33.78 9.14
N PRO A 36 28.97 -33.44 10.37
CA PRO A 36 29.90 -32.34 10.57
C PRO A 36 31.16 -32.59 9.73
N ILE A 37 31.51 -31.65 8.86
CA ILE A 37 32.75 -31.74 8.10
C ILE A 37 33.92 -31.67 9.10
N GLU A 38 34.77 -32.69 9.13
CA GLU A 38 35.87 -32.84 10.10
C GLU A 38 36.94 -31.74 10.00
N GLU A 39 37.04 -31.03 8.88
CA GLU A 39 37.90 -29.86 8.78
C GLU A 39 37.32 -28.71 9.62
N SER A 40 38.14 -28.25 10.58
CA SER A 40 37.86 -27.11 11.46
C SER A 40 37.69 -25.81 10.65
N LEU A 41 36.49 -25.61 10.13
CA LEU A 41 36.06 -24.44 9.38
C LEU A 41 35.78 -23.21 10.28
N LEU A 42 36.25 -23.25 11.53
CA LEU A 42 36.43 -22.10 12.43
C LEU A 42 37.26 -20.96 11.81
N SER A 43 37.95 -21.21 10.69
CA SER A 43 38.70 -20.20 9.96
C SER A 43 37.79 -19.21 9.20
N PHE A 44 36.54 -19.60 8.87
CA PHE A 44 35.61 -18.77 8.09
C PHE A 44 35.10 -17.53 8.80
N TYR A 45 35.46 -17.33 10.06
CA TYR A 45 35.01 -16.18 10.82
C TYR A 45 36.20 -15.38 11.30
N ASP A 46 36.11 -14.06 11.16
CA ASP A 46 37.05 -13.18 11.84
C ASP A 46 36.65 -12.99 13.32
N LYS A 47 37.48 -12.28 14.08
CA LYS A 47 37.21 -12.00 15.50
C LYS A 47 35.98 -11.11 15.75
N LYS A 48 35.36 -10.57 14.69
CA LYS A 48 34.24 -9.61 14.74
C LYS A 48 32.90 -10.22 14.32
N LEU A 49 32.80 -11.55 14.19
CA LEU A 49 31.61 -12.24 13.68
C LEU A 49 31.32 -11.94 12.20
N LEU A 50 32.36 -11.70 11.39
CA LEU A 50 32.20 -11.47 9.96
C LEU A 50 32.58 -12.73 9.18
N LEU A 51 31.87 -12.98 8.09
CA LEU A 51 32.23 -13.99 7.12
C LEU A 51 33.58 -13.64 6.49
N ASN A 52 34.52 -14.57 6.55
CA ASN A 52 35.80 -14.49 5.89
C ASN A 52 35.60 -14.81 4.40
N TRP A 53 35.23 -13.77 3.65
CA TRP A 53 34.88 -13.89 2.24
C TRP A 53 35.95 -14.58 1.39
N LYS A 54 37.23 -14.37 1.70
CA LYS A 54 38.33 -14.99 0.96
C LYS A 54 38.33 -16.50 1.13
N GLN A 55 38.20 -16.97 2.36
CA GLN A 55 38.17 -18.42 2.61
C GLN A 55 36.88 -19.05 2.11
N LEU A 56 35.76 -18.34 2.22
CA LEU A 56 34.49 -18.80 1.67
C LEU A 56 34.59 -18.96 0.14
N ASP A 57 35.27 -18.04 -0.54
CA ASP A 57 35.53 -18.14 -1.99
C ASP A 57 36.45 -19.33 -2.32
N GLU A 58 37.52 -19.54 -1.54
CA GLU A 58 38.42 -20.71 -1.68
C GLU A 58 37.68 -22.04 -1.46
N PHE A 59 36.74 -22.09 -0.51
CA PHE A 59 35.94 -23.28 -0.21
C PHE A 59 34.94 -23.62 -1.32
N ILE A 60 34.44 -22.61 -2.04
CA ILE A 60 33.32 -22.75 -2.97
C ILE A 60 33.75 -23.01 -4.42
N GLN A 61 35.04 -22.89 -4.76
CA GLN A 61 35.51 -22.87 -6.16
C GLN A 61 34.99 -24.02 -7.02
N ASP A 62 34.77 -25.21 -6.45
CA ASP A 62 34.33 -26.40 -7.18
C ASP A 62 32.81 -26.69 -7.08
N ASP A 63 32.06 -25.95 -6.25
CA ASP A 63 30.65 -26.21 -5.91
C ASP A 63 29.68 -25.09 -6.35
N VAL A 64 29.99 -24.47 -7.48
CA VAL A 64 29.14 -23.46 -8.12
C VAL A 64 28.47 -24.03 -9.36
N PHE A 65 27.17 -23.78 -9.52
CA PHE A 65 26.46 -24.05 -10.76
C PHE A 65 25.88 -22.77 -11.36
N THR A 66 25.76 -22.74 -12.69
CA THR A 66 25.22 -21.59 -13.42
C THR A 66 23.83 -21.94 -13.96
N ASN A 67 22.84 -21.10 -13.69
CA ASN A 67 21.50 -21.28 -14.25
C ASN A 67 21.45 -20.85 -15.73
N SER A 68 20.30 -21.05 -16.38
CA SER A 68 20.09 -20.69 -17.80
C SER A 68 20.22 -19.19 -18.11
N GLN A 69 20.25 -18.33 -17.09
CA GLN A 69 20.42 -16.89 -17.22
C GLN A 69 21.87 -16.43 -16.99
N GLY A 70 22.80 -17.37 -16.82
CA GLY A 70 24.21 -17.05 -16.55
C GLY A 70 24.48 -16.65 -15.10
N GLN A 71 23.50 -16.80 -14.20
CA GLN A 71 23.67 -16.49 -12.78
C GLN A 71 24.22 -17.70 -12.03
N GLU A 72 25.18 -17.46 -11.16
CA GLU A 72 25.87 -18.48 -10.37
C GLU A 72 25.24 -18.69 -8.99
N PHE A 73 25.21 -19.95 -8.54
CA PHE A 73 24.60 -20.41 -7.30
C PHE A 73 25.53 -21.41 -6.60
N LEU A 74 25.45 -21.45 -5.27
CA LEU A 74 26.07 -22.47 -4.44
C LEU A 74 25.24 -23.75 -4.53
N SER A 75 25.90 -24.91 -4.45
CA SER A 75 25.19 -26.16 -4.18
C SER A 75 24.40 -26.07 -2.87
N MET A 76 23.31 -26.83 -2.79
CA MET A 76 22.44 -26.80 -1.61
C MET A 76 23.14 -27.41 -0.39
N GLU A 77 24.01 -28.40 -0.61
CA GLU A 77 24.87 -29.00 0.40
C GLU A 77 25.79 -27.95 1.02
N VAL A 78 26.51 -27.18 0.20
CA VAL A 78 27.38 -26.09 0.66
C VAL A 78 26.59 -25.04 1.42
N LEU A 79 25.41 -24.65 0.94
CA LEU A 79 24.57 -23.66 1.61
C LEU A 79 24.10 -24.14 2.99
N VAL A 80 23.72 -25.41 3.12
CA VAL A 80 23.33 -26.04 4.40
C VAL A 80 24.52 -26.14 5.35
N THR A 81 25.68 -26.62 4.87
CA THR A 81 26.92 -26.68 5.65
C THR A 81 27.29 -25.30 6.20
N LEU A 82 27.25 -24.26 5.36
CA LEU A 82 27.52 -22.89 5.78
C LEU A 82 26.52 -22.44 6.86
N ALA A 83 25.23 -22.74 6.70
CA ALA A 83 24.21 -22.40 7.70
C ALA A 83 24.45 -23.10 9.05
N ASP A 84 24.78 -24.39 9.04
CA ASP A 84 25.10 -25.16 10.26
C ASP A 84 26.31 -24.58 11.00
N GLN A 85 27.35 -24.20 10.26
CA GLN A 85 28.52 -23.56 10.85
C GLN A 85 28.21 -22.18 11.41
N CYS A 86 27.36 -21.41 10.73
CA CYS A 86 26.90 -20.12 11.25
C CYS A 86 26.15 -20.32 12.58
N ASP A 87 25.33 -21.37 12.69
CA ASP A 87 24.61 -21.72 13.92
C ASP A 87 25.58 -22.06 15.06
N GLU A 88 26.50 -22.99 14.82
CA GLU A 88 27.49 -23.40 15.82
C GLU A 88 28.31 -22.20 16.29
N PHE A 89 28.78 -21.38 15.36
CA PHE A 89 29.59 -20.21 15.65
C PHE A 89 28.83 -19.16 16.45
N LEU A 90 27.66 -18.72 15.97
CA LEU A 90 26.87 -17.65 16.60
C LEU A 90 26.37 -18.03 18.00
N PHE A 91 26.07 -19.31 18.22
CA PHE A 91 25.53 -19.81 19.50
C PHE A 91 26.57 -20.52 20.37
N SER A 92 27.85 -20.49 20.00
CA SER A 92 28.95 -20.89 20.88
C SER A 92 29.07 -19.94 22.08
N LYS A 93 29.60 -20.41 23.22
CA LYS A 93 29.56 -19.73 24.54
C LYS A 93 30.35 -18.41 24.67
N HIS A 94 30.75 -17.78 23.57
CA HIS A 94 31.50 -16.52 23.57
C HIS A 94 30.58 -15.35 23.22
N CYS A 95 29.98 -14.73 24.25
CA CYS A 95 29.15 -13.53 24.09
C CYS A 95 30.01 -12.37 23.55
N LEU A 96 29.71 -11.96 22.32
CA LEU A 96 30.26 -10.77 21.67
C LEU A 96 29.21 -9.65 21.67
N GLU A 97 29.67 -8.41 21.52
CA GLU A 97 28.81 -7.22 21.46
C GLU A 97 28.05 -7.16 20.12
N LEU A 98 26.87 -7.76 20.07
CA LEU A 98 25.98 -7.69 18.91
C LEU A 98 25.18 -6.37 18.88
N PRO A 99 24.87 -5.82 17.69
CA PRO A 99 23.94 -4.71 17.54
C PRO A 99 22.61 -4.98 18.27
N LYS A 100 22.02 -3.95 18.88
CA LYS A 100 20.79 -4.12 19.69
C LYS A 100 19.64 -4.80 18.94
N PRO A 101 19.34 -4.46 17.66
CA PRO A 101 18.27 -5.15 16.95
C PRO A 101 18.52 -6.65 16.78
N ILE A 102 19.78 -7.07 16.56
CA ILE A 102 20.16 -8.48 16.49
C ILE A 102 20.02 -9.17 17.85
N ARG A 103 20.39 -8.50 18.95
CA ARG A 103 20.16 -9.03 20.31
C ARG A 103 18.67 -9.25 20.58
N GLY A 104 17.80 -8.36 20.10
CA GLY A 104 16.35 -8.56 20.14
C GLY A 104 15.88 -9.81 19.39
N LEU A 105 16.48 -10.13 18.23
CA LEU A 105 16.19 -11.39 17.53
C LEU A 105 16.62 -12.62 18.33
N LEU A 106 17.78 -12.54 18.99
CA LEU A 106 18.25 -13.62 19.87
C LEU A 106 17.34 -13.77 21.11
N GLU A 107 16.78 -12.67 21.60
CA GLU A 107 15.82 -12.72 22.70
C GLU A 107 14.52 -13.43 22.30
N ILE A 108 14.01 -13.18 21.08
CA ILE A 108 12.82 -13.88 20.54
C ILE A 108 12.99 -15.40 20.65
N ILE A 109 14.17 -15.94 20.31
CA ILE A 109 14.42 -17.38 20.33
C ILE A 109 14.79 -17.94 21.70
N ASN A 110 15.16 -17.10 22.68
CA ASN A 110 15.57 -17.54 24.02
C ASN A 110 14.45 -17.51 25.06
N GLN A 111 13.29 -16.94 24.73
CA GLN A 111 12.13 -16.89 25.62
C GLN A 111 11.63 -18.31 26.02
N ASP A 112 10.94 -18.43 27.16
CA ASP A 112 10.16 -19.58 27.65
C ASP A 112 10.70 -21.02 27.49
N GLY A 113 12.02 -21.24 27.55
CA GLY A 113 12.60 -22.56 27.80
C GLY A 113 12.21 -23.66 26.80
N ASN A 114 12.64 -23.52 25.54
CA ASN A 114 12.44 -24.43 24.41
C ASN A 114 11.00 -24.64 23.91
N LYS A 115 9.98 -24.09 24.58
CA LYS A 115 8.61 -24.14 24.04
C LYS A 115 8.51 -23.27 22.79
N ASN A 116 7.89 -23.81 21.74
CA ASN A 116 7.68 -23.14 20.45
C ASN A 116 8.98 -22.61 19.80
N GLN A 117 10.10 -23.33 19.99
CA GLN A 117 11.40 -22.91 19.51
C GLN A 117 11.42 -22.74 17.99
N GLU A 118 10.83 -23.67 17.24
CA GLU A 118 10.88 -23.63 15.77
C GLU A 118 10.01 -22.49 15.19
N GLU A 119 8.91 -22.13 15.86
CA GLU A 119 8.06 -20.98 15.54
C GLU A 119 8.78 -19.66 15.82
N ARG A 120 9.53 -19.58 16.93
CA ARG A 120 10.35 -18.41 17.25
C ARG A 120 11.52 -18.27 16.28
N ASN A 121 12.14 -19.39 15.90
CA ASN A 121 13.13 -19.39 14.83
C ASN A 121 12.52 -18.86 13.53
N TYR A 122 11.29 -19.23 13.19
CA TYR A 122 10.58 -18.69 12.02
C TYR A 122 10.44 -17.17 12.11
N ILE A 123 9.93 -16.65 13.23
CA ILE A 123 9.72 -15.21 13.43
C ILE A 123 11.05 -14.48 13.31
N ALA A 124 12.07 -14.92 14.05
CA ALA A 124 13.38 -14.28 14.03
C ALA A 124 14.04 -14.35 12.64
N THR A 125 13.92 -15.49 11.92
CA THR A 125 14.47 -15.63 10.56
C THR A 125 13.77 -14.73 9.57
N LEU A 126 12.44 -14.62 9.63
CA LEU A 126 11.65 -13.72 8.79
C LEU A 126 12.13 -12.27 8.93
N ILE A 127 12.34 -11.81 10.16
CA ILE A 127 12.83 -10.46 10.44
C ILE A 127 14.31 -10.30 10.05
N ALA A 128 15.15 -11.29 10.29
CA ALA A 128 16.55 -11.27 9.87
C ALA A 128 16.69 -11.15 8.34
N LEU A 129 15.83 -11.82 7.56
CA LEU A 129 15.84 -11.70 6.10
C LEU A 129 15.37 -10.31 5.61
N ASN A 130 14.49 -9.62 6.35
CA ASN A 130 14.21 -8.20 6.10
C ASN A 130 15.44 -7.32 6.34
N MET A 131 16.22 -7.62 7.37
CA MET A 131 17.48 -6.94 7.62
C MET A 131 18.48 -7.23 6.49
N VAL A 132 18.59 -8.47 6.01
CA VAL A 132 19.41 -8.82 4.84
C VAL A 132 19.03 -7.97 3.62
N GLU A 133 17.73 -7.88 3.29
CA GLU A 133 17.23 -7.06 2.19
C GLU A 133 17.58 -5.56 2.37
N SER A 134 17.58 -5.10 3.62
CA SER A 134 17.93 -3.72 3.98
C SER A 134 19.43 -3.44 3.87
N SER A 135 20.29 -4.35 4.30
CA SER A 135 21.74 -4.30 4.10
C SER A 135 22.11 -4.34 2.62
N ILE A 136 21.42 -5.17 1.81
CA ILE A 136 21.59 -5.18 0.34
C ILE A 136 21.23 -3.81 -0.28
N ARG A 137 20.15 -3.18 0.17
CA ARG A 137 19.78 -1.83 -0.27
C ARG A 137 20.86 -0.79 0.11
N ASN A 138 21.37 -0.89 1.33
CA ASN A 138 22.41 0.01 1.83
C ASN A 138 23.68 -0.09 0.97
N ILE A 139 24.23 -1.30 0.81
CA ILE A 139 25.47 -1.50 0.06
C ILE A 139 25.33 -1.15 -1.44
N THR A 140 24.13 -1.32 -2.02
CA THR A 140 23.85 -0.94 -3.42
C THR A 140 23.43 0.52 -3.62
N SER A 141 23.33 1.32 -2.54
CA SER A 141 22.88 2.72 -2.56
C SER A 141 21.50 2.92 -3.22
N LYS A 142 20.63 1.91 -3.21
CA LYS A 142 19.29 2.01 -3.79
C LYS A 142 18.31 2.54 -2.73
N LYS A 143 17.80 3.76 -2.95
CA LYS A 143 16.86 4.44 -2.03
C LYS A 143 15.48 3.78 -2.00
N HIS A 144 14.82 3.88 -0.85
CA HIS A 144 13.39 3.55 -0.68
C HIS A 144 12.54 4.49 -1.54
N GLY A 145 11.67 3.96 -2.40
CA GLY A 145 10.74 4.76 -3.22
C GLY A 145 10.48 4.22 -4.64
N ARG A 146 11.42 3.45 -5.18
CA ARG A 146 11.19 2.54 -6.33
C ARG A 146 11.82 1.22 -5.94
N ALA A 147 11.13 0.39 -5.16
CA ALA A 147 11.68 -0.85 -4.62
C ALA A 147 12.30 -1.67 -5.76
N PRO A 148 13.64 -1.66 -5.94
CA PRO A 148 14.27 -2.41 -6.99
C PRO A 148 14.02 -3.90 -6.70
N LEU A 149 13.88 -4.71 -7.74
CA LEU A 149 13.72 -6.13 -7.52
C LEU A 149 14.99 -6.66 -6.86
N LEU A 150 14.84 -7.57 -5.90
CA LEU A 150 15.96 -8.15 -5.16
C LEU A 150 17.01 -8.76 -6.10
N LYS A 151 16.55 -9.41 -7.18
CA LYS A 151 17.43 -9.93 -8.25
C LYS A 151 18.31 -8.85 -8.89
N ASP A 152 17.79 -7.64 -9.08
CA ASP A 152 18.51 -6.55 -9.74
C ASP A 152 19.57 -5.97 -8.79
N MET A 153 19.28 -5.94 -7.48
CA MET A 153 20.26 -5.56 -6.47
C MET A 153 21.38 -6.60 -6.33
N ILE A 154 21.04 -7.89 -6.34
CA ILE A 154 22.05 -8.98 -6.30
C ILE A 154 22.92 -8.96 -7.56
N ALA A 155 22.33 -8.75 -8.75
CA ALA A 155 23.09 -8.55 -9.97
C ALA A 155 24.04 -7.34 -9.88
N SER A 156 23.58 -6.23 -9.29
CA SER A 156 24.44 -5.05 -9.05
C SER A 156 25.60 -5.34 -8.08
N ILE A 157 25.45 -6.30 -7.16
CA ILE A 157 26.55 -6.77 -6.29
C ILE A 157 27.54 -7.61 -7.11
N ALA A 158 27.05 -8.51 -7.97
CA ALA A 158 27.89 -9.36 -8.83
C ALA A 158 28.75 -8.55 -9.83
N GLU A 159 28.27 -7.38 -10.26
CA GLU A 159 29.00 -6.50 -11.19
C GLU A 159 30.10 -5.64 -10.52
N ARG A 160 30.21 -5.68 -9.19
CA ARG A 160 31.12 -4.83 -8.41
C ARG A 160 32.41 -5.56 -8.04
N ASN A 161 33.51 -5.14 -8.68
CA ASN A 161 34.86 -5.67 -8.41
C ASN A 161 35.39 -5.34 -7.00
N ASP A 162 34.77 -4.41 -6.28
CA ASP A 162 35.15 -4.05 -4.92
C ASP A 162 34.47 -4.90 -3.84
N LEU A 163 33.52 -5.77 -4.25
CA LEU A 163 32.83 -6.70 -3.37
C LEU A 163 33.27 -8.15 -3.65
N PRO A 164 33.13 -9.05 -2.67
CA PRO A 164 33.43 -10.47 -2.89
C PRO A 164 32.43 -11.12 -3.86
N ASP A 165 32.92 -11.80 -4.90
CA ASP A 165 32.07 -12.50 -5.88
C ASP A 165 31.13 -13.52 -5.22
N VAL A 166 31.64 -14.24 -4.21
CA VAL A 166 30.89 -15.25 -3.45
C VAL A 166 29.67 -14.69 -2.71
N LEU A 167 29.67 -13.39 -2.37
CA LEU A 167 28.53 -12.73 -1.73
C LEU A 167 27.30 -12.78 -2.64
N ALA A 168 27.46 -12.46 -3.93
CA ALA A 168 26.34 -12.48 -4.87
C ALA A 168 25.78 -13.91 -5.05
N LYS A 169 26.66 -14.92 -5.10
CA LYS A 169 26.28 -16.34 -5.23
C LYS A 169 25.53 -16.83 -3.99
N LEU A 170 26.01 -16.49 -2.79
CA LEU A 170 25.35 -16.80 -1.53
C LEU A 170 23.95 -16.16 -1.46
N LEU A 171 23.84 -14.87 -1.77
CA LEU A 171 22.56 -14.16 -1.77
C LEU A 171 21.60 -14.72 -2.82
N ALA A 172 22.09 -15.07 -4.02
CA ALA A 172 21.29 -15.69 -5.06
C ALA A 172 20.72 -17.04 -4.60
N SER A 173 21.57 -17.87 -4.01
CA SER A 173 21.22 -19.21 -3.51
C SER A 173 20.22 -19.18 -2.36
N LEU A 174 20.31 -18.18 -1.48
CA LEU A 174 19.40 -18.05 -0.35
C LEU A 174 18.06 -17.39 -0.76
N LEU A 175 18.09 -16.35 -1.61
CA LEU A 175 16.97 -15.41 -1.75
C LEU A 175 16.23 -15.49 -3.09
N LEU A 176 16.81 -16.08 -4.13
CA LEU A 176 16.18 -16.13 -5.46
C LEU A 176 15.52 -17.47 -5.75
N PRO A 177 14.46 -17.50 -6.59
CA PRO A 177 13.73 -18.73 -6.90
C PRO A 177 14.40 -19.65 -7.92
N LYS A 178 15.18 -19.11 -8.87
CA LYS A 178 15.74 -19.88 -9.98
C LYS A 178 17.12 -20.42 -9.65
N GLY A 179 17.18 -21.60 -9.04
CA GLY A 179 18.42 -22.21 -8.54
C GLY A 179 18.73 -21.87 -7.08
N GLY A 180 17.88 -21.13 -6.40
CA GLY A 180 18.00 -20.84 -4.96
C GLY A 180 16.81 -21.36 -4.16
N LEU A 181 16.89 -21.22 -2.84
CA LEU A 181 15.86 -21.61 -1.89
C LEU A 181 14.64 -20.69 -1.89
N ASN A 182 14.79 -19.44 -2.35
CA ASN A 182 13.75 -18.42 -2.27
C ASN A 182 13.25 -18.18 -0.83
N LEU A 183 14.12 -18.36 0.17
CA LEU A 183 13.70 -18.51 1.57
C LEU A 183 12.90 -17.31 2.08
N ARG A 184 13.34 -16.09 1.71
CA ARG A 184 12.63 -14.84 2.01
C ARG A 184 11.18 -14.90 1.59
N ASN A 185 10.90 -15.33 0.37
CA ASN A 185 9.53 -15.35 -0.13
C ASN A 185 8.72 -16.53 0.45
N LEU A 186 9.34 -17.69 0.72
CA LEU A 186 8.65 -18.78 1.41
C LEU A 186 8.09 -18.35 2.77
N LEU A 187 8.87 -17.58 3.55
CA LEU A 187 8.44 -17.04 4.84
C LEU A 187 7.45 -15.86 4.66
N TRP A 188 7.73 -14.89 3.79
CA TRP A 188 6.84 -13.71 3.60
C TRP A 188 5.48 -14.01 2.98
N HIS A 189 5.35 -15.18 2.34
CA HIS A 189 4.09 -15.68 1.82
C HIS A 189 3.51 -16.79 2.72
N GLY A 190 4.11 -17.09 3.88
CA GLY A 190 3.52 -17.99 4.88
C GLY A 190 3.40 -19.44 4.43
N PHE A 191 4.30 -19.92 3.55
CA PHE A 191 4.36 -21.33 3.16
C PHE A 191 4.93 -22.22 4.26
N LEU A 192 5.77 -21.64 5.12
CA LEU A 192 6.42 -22.31 6.24
C LEU A 192 5.76 -21.88 7.54
N SER A 193 5.66 -22.80 8.51
CA SER A 193 5.26 -22.50 9.88
C SER A 193 6.41 -22.60 10.89
N ARG A 194 7.54 -23.17 10.46
CA ARG A 194 8.70 -23.47 11.27
C ARG A 194 9.97 -23.48 10.42
N ILE A 195 11.11 -23.25 11.05
CA ILE A 195 12.42 -23.33 10.41
C ILE A 195 13.52 -23.63 11.42
N LYS A 196 14.60 -24.28 10.96
CA LYS A 196 15.78 -24.53 11.79
C LYS A 196 16.53 -23.23 12.09
N ARG A 197 17.09 -23.14 13.31
CA ARG A 197 17.84 -21.98 13.82
C ARG A 197 19.04 -21.58 12.93
N ARG A 198 19.64 -22.55 12.24
CA ARG A 198 20.75 -22.33 11.31
C ARG A 198 20.51 -21.23 10.27
N TRP A 199 19.27 -21.12 9.78
CA TRP A 199 18.90 -20.13 8.77
C TRP A 199 18.84 -18.71 9.34
N LEU A 200 18.45 -18.58 10.62
CA LEU A 200 18.57 -17.32 11.36
C LEU A 200 20.04 -16.93 11.53
N ALA A 201 20.88 -17.88 11.94
CA ALA A 201 22.30 -17.61 12.17
C ALA A 201 23.01 -17.13 10.89
N LEU A 202 22.79 -17.84 9.77
CA LEU A 202 23.28 -17.42 8.46
C LEU A 202 22.80 -16.02 8.08
N SER A 203 21.51 -15.73 8.27
CA SER A 203 20.94 -14.42 7.94
C SER A 203 21.57 -13.29 8.77
N ILE A 204 21.79 -13.50 10.07
CA ILE A 204 22.45 -12.53 10.96
C ILE A 204 23.89 -12.27 10.52
N LEU A 205 24.66 -13.31 10.23
CA LEU A 205 26.07 -13.15 9.82
C LEU A 205 26.17 -12.49 8.44
N ILE A 206 25.23 -12.74 7.53
CA ILE A 206 25.14 -12.00 6.26
C ILE A 206 24.89 -10.51 6.51
N VAL A 207 23.94 -10.15 7.38
CA VAL A 207 23.67 -8.74 7.73
C VAL A 207 24.92 -8.04 8.27
N LEU A 208 25.56 -8.64 9.27
CA LEU A 208 26.77 -8.08 9.88
C LEU A 208 27.90 -7.91 8.85
N SER A 209 28.08 -8.90 7.98
CA SER A 209 29.15 -8.89 6.98
C SER A 209 28.89 -7.88 5.85
N ILE A 210 27.64 -7.71 5.41
CA ILE A 210 27.28 -6.68 4.40
C ILE A 210 27.41 -5.27 5.01
N ASP A 211 26.96 -5.07 6.25
CA ASP A 211 27.04 -3.78 6.91
C ASP A 211 28.52 -3.35 7.10
N ASP A 212 29.42 -4.28 7.50
CA ASP A 212 30.86 -4.01 7.57
C ASP A 212 31.46 -3.63 6.20
N LEU A 213 31.12 -4.37 5.13
CA LEU A 213 31.53 -4.04 3.75
C LEU A 213 31.02 -2.66 3.30
N SER A 214 29.85 -2.24 3.78
CA SER A 214 29.27 -0.93 3.45
C SER A 214 29.81 0.22 4.31
N ALA A 215 30.65 -0.07 5.31
CA ALA A 215 31.16 0.88 6.31
C ALA A 215 30.06 1.73 6.98
N SER A 216 28.83 1.21 7.02
CA SER A 216 27.63 1.84 7.59
C SER A 216 26.67 0.75 8.02
N THR A 217 25.78 1.05 8.97
CA THR A 217 24.80 0.06 9.40
C THR A 217 23.45 0.31 8.75
N SER A 218 22.81 -0.79 8.32
CA SER A 218 21.42 -0.81 7.87
C SER A 218 20.42 -0.46 8.98
N PHE A 219 20.87 -0.42 10.25
CA PHE A 219 20.07 -0.09 11.43
C PHE A 219 19.95 1.42 11.70
N GLU A 220 20.72 2.28 11.01
CA GLU A 220 20.63 3.73 11.21
C GLU A 220 19.24 4.26 10.84
N GLU A 221 18.72 5.20 11.64
CA GLU A 221 17.38 5.78 11.46
C GLU A 221 17.26 6.41 10.07
N GLN A 222 16.54 5.72 9.19
CA GLN A 222 16.07 6.34 7.97
C GLN A 222 15.03 7.40 8.35
N VAL A 223 15.33 8.65 8.02
CA VAL A 223 14.54 9.87 8.33
C VAL A 223 13.09 9.83 7.78
N TYR A 224 12.67 8.76 7.12
CA TYR A 224 11.44 8.69 6.33
C TYR A 224 10.61 7.43 6.61
N SER A 225 10.00 7.33 7.80
CA SER A 225 8.78 6.50 7.91
C SER A 225 7.57 7.42 7.80
N ASP A 226 7.00 7.50 6.60
CA ASP A 226 5.72 8.18 6.43
C ASP A 226 4.61 7.35 7.09
N LEU A 227 4.11 7.81 8.24
CA LEU A 227 2.96 7.23 8.92
C LEU A 227 1.63 7.69 8.32
N ALA A 228 1.63 8.65 7.38
CA ALA A 228 0.40 9.21 6.81
C ALA A 228 -0.58 8.14 6.27
N PRO A 229 -0.14 7.04 5.61
CA PRO A 229 -1.06 5.98 5.21
C PRO A 229 -1.82 5.35 6.39
N LEU A 230 -1.15 5.15 7.53
CA LEU A 230 -1.76 4.60 8.74
C LEU A 230 -2.63 5.64 9.48
N GLU A 231 -2.20 6.90 9.54
CA GLU A 231 -2.99 7.99 10.11
C GLU A 231 -4.33 8.17 9.39
N ASN A 232 -4.37 7.85 8.09
CA ASN A 232 -5.58 7.95 7.30
C ASN A 232 -6.62 6.86 7.64
N LEU A 233 -6.23 5.75 8.29
CA LEU A 233 -7.17 4.67 8.61
C LEU A 233 -8.30 5.17 9.53
N ARG A 234 -7.99 5.91 10.60
CA ARG A 234 -9.00 6.47 11.51
C ARG A 234 -9.81 7.63 10.94
N LYS A 235 -9.34 8.28 9.86
CA LYS A 235 -10.08 9.37 9.20
C LYS A 235 -11.32 8.85 8.46
N ASN A 236 -11.33 7.57 8.09
CA ASN A 236 -12.49 6.92 7.50
C ASN A 236 -13.35 6.27 8.58
N GLU A 237 -14.63 6.64 8.68
CA GLU A 237 -15.50 6.17 9.76
C GLU A 237 -15.73 4.64 9.73
N ALA A 238 -15.73 4.01 8.55
CA ALA A 238 -15.89 2.56 8.45
C ALA A 238 -14.65 1.81 8.96
N LEU A 239 -13.45 2.25 8.55
CA LEU A 239 -12.18 1.70 9.07
C LEU A 239 -11.99 1.98 10.56
N LYS A 240 -12.34 3.19 11.03
CA LYS A 240 -12.33 3.54 12.44
C LYS A 240 -13.17 2.58 13.28
N ASN A 241 -14.36 2.20 12.83
CA ASN A 241 -15.19 1.22 13.54
C ASN A 241 -14.54 -0.17 13.57
N ILE A 242 -13.85 -0.57 12.51
CA ILE A 242 -13.07 -1.82 12.47
C ILE A 242 -11.91 -1.77 13.47
N ILE A 243 -11.19 -0.65 13.51
CA ILE A 243 -10.11 -0.42 14.48
C ILE A 243 -10.64 -0.48 15.91
N LEU A 244 -11.74 0.20 16.22
CA LEU A 244 -12.34 0.18 17.56
C LEU A 244 -12.79 -1.22 17.99
N HIS A 245 -13.26 -2.05 17.05
CA HIS A 245 -13.57 -3.46 17.32
C HIS A 245 -12.32 -4.26 17.66
N GLY A 246 -11.24 -4.10 16.88
CA GLY A 246 -9.96 -4.75 17.16
C GLY A 246 -9.35 -4.30 18.48
N GLU A 247 -9.43 -3.02 18.79
CA GLU A 247 -9.01 -2.42 20.06
C GLU A 247 -9.76 -3.08 21.24
N ALA A 248 -11.09 -3.20 21.15
CA ALA A 248 -11.90 -3.87 22.16
C ALA A 248 -11.56 -5.36 22.36
N ILE A 249 -11.10 -6.06 21.32
CA ILE A 249 -10.59 -7.42 21.43
C ILE A 249 -9.25 -7.41 22.16
N VAL A 250 -8.28 -6.60 21.70
CA VAL A 250 -6.92 -6.56 22.24
C VAL A 250 -6.88 -6.12 23.71
N SER A 251 -7.72 -5.15 24.08
CA SER A 251 -7.79 -4.63 25.46
C SER A 251 -8.32 -5.64 26.48
N SER A 252 -8.92 -6.75 26.05
CA SER A 252 -9.48 -7.77 26.94
C SER A 252 -8.80 -9.12 26.76
N LYS A 253 -8.14 -9.61 27.80
CA LYS A 253 -7.52 -10.94 27.80
C LYS A 253 -8.52 -12.04 27.46
N SER A 254 -9.74 -11.96 27.97
CA SER A 254 -10.78 -12.95 27.66
C SER A 254 -11.20 -12.91 26.20
N ASN A 255 -11.29 -11.72 25.60
CA ASN A 255 -11.65 -11.59 24.18
C ASN A 255 -10.55 -12.11 23.26
N MET A 256 -9.28 -11.84 23.59
CA MET A 256 -8.14 -12.42 22.88
C MET A 256 -8.13 -13.94 22.96
N THR A 257 -8.35 -14.53 24.14
CA THR A 257 -8.46 -16.00 24.28
C THR A 257 -9.63 -16.55 23.47
N LEU A 258 -10.79 -15.89 23.47
CA LEU A 258 -11.95 -16.30 22.67
C LEU A 258 -11.64 -16.28 21.17
N LEU A 259 -10.94 -15.24 20.71
CA LEU A 259 -10.50 -15.11 19.32
C LEU A 259 -9.53 -16.23 18.94
N GLU A 260 -8.55 -16.51 19.81
CA GLU A 260 -7.58 -17.59 19.62
C GLU A 260 -8.30 -18.94 19.49
N GLU A 261 -9.15 -19.31 20.46
CA GLU A 261 -9.91 -20.56 20.44
C GLU A 261 -10.77 -20.70 19.18
N LYS A 262 -11.44 -19.62 18.80
CA LYS A 262 -12.26 -19.55 17.58
C LYS A 262 -11.42 -19.77 16.33
N LEU A 263 -10.26 -19.13 16.20
CA LEU A 263 -9.41 -19.26 15.01
C LEU A 263 -8.74 -20.62 14.93
N LEU A 264 -8.27 -21.16 16.07
CA LEU A 264 -7.65 -22.49 16.14
C LEU A 264 -8.64 -23.64 15.90
N SER A 265 -9.93 -23.41 16.15
CA SER A 265 -11.01 -24.36 15.82
C SER A 265 -11.54 -24.19 14.39
N SER A 266 -11.24 -23.08 13.74
CA SER A 266 -11.63 -22.83 12.34
C SER A 266 -10.71 -23.53 11.34
N SER A 267 -11.17 -23.63 10.08
CA SER A 267 -10.33 -24.07 8.95
C SER A 267 -9.46 -22.95 8.37
N LEU A 268 -9.51 -21.74 8.95
CA LEU A 268 -8.74 -20.60 8.46
C LEU A 268 -7.24 -20.81 8.71
N ILE A 269 -6.88 -21.32 9.89
CA ILE A 269 -5.50 -21.58 10.29
C ILE A 269 -5.20 -23.06 10.06
N PRO A 270 -4.27 -23.40 9.13
CA PRO A 270 -3.85 -24.79 8.92
C PRO A 270 -3.30 -25.40 10.19
N SER A 271 -3.46 -26.72 10.36
CA SER A 271 -2.95 -27.44 11.53
C SER A 271 -1.45 -27.24 11.74
N SER A 272 -0.65 -27.20 10.67
CA SER A 272 0.78 -26.94 10.70
C SER A 272 1.17 -25.56 11.24
N HIS A 273 0.22 -24.62 11.24
CA HIS A 273 0.41 -23.20 11.49
C HIS A 273 -0.15 -22.73 12.84
N LYS A 274 -0.83 -23.63 13.58
CA LYS A 274 -1.50 -23.30 14.84
C LYS A 274 -0.53 -22.80 15.91
N GLN A 275 0.56 -23.52 16.17
CA GLN A 275 1.56 -23.11 17.16
C GLN A 275 2.20 -21.76 16.83
N LEU A 276 2.54 -21.52 15.55
CA LEU A 276 3.10 -20.24 15.13
C LEU A 276 2.08 -19.10 15.35
N PHE A 277 0.79 -19.34 15.08
CA PHE A 277 -0.26 -18.37 15.31
C PHE A 277 -0.38 -18.01 16.80
N GLN A 278 -0.38 -19.01 17.69
CA GLN A 278 -0.41 -18.78 19.14
C GLN A 278 0.80 -17.97 19.63
N THR A 279 1.99 -18.33 19.16
CA THR A 279 3.23 -17.57 19.44
C THR A 279 3.12 -16.14 18.92
N THR A 280 2.48 -15.90 17.78
CA THR A 280 2.31 -14.55 17.22
C THR A 280 1.47 -13.64 18.11
N LEU A 281 0.44 -14.19 18.77
CA LEU A 281 -0.43 -13.41 19.66
C LEU A 281 0.30 -12.84 20.88
N THR A 282 1.47 -13.38 21.24
CA THR A 282 2.29 -12.82 22.34
C THR A 282 2.98 -11.51 21.96
N TYR A 283 3.09 -11.20 20.67
CA TYR A 283 3.75 -10.00 20.16
C TYR A 283 2.78 -8.86 19.81
N LYS A 284 1.50 -8.95 20.21
CA LYS A 284 0.48 -7.92 19.88
C LYS A 284 0.83 -6.50 20.36
N ASP A 285 1.73 -6.38 21.34
CA ASP A 285 2.21 -5.11 21.89
C ASP A 285 3.48 -4.59 21.15
N GLN A 286 3.91 -5.28 20.09
CA GLN A 286 4.96 -4.88 19.15
C GLN A 286 4.34 -4.78 17.75
N PRO A 287 3.70 -3.66 17.39
CA PRO A 287 2.87 -3.57 16.21
C PRO A 287 3.49 -4.00 14.89
N VAL A 288 4.74 -3.60 14.63
CA VAL A 288 5.41 -3.91 13.37
C VAL A 288 5.83 -5.36 13.32
N LEU A 289 6.37 -5.89 14.43
CA LEU A 289 6.68 -7.31 14.56
C LEU A 289 5.42 -8.18 14.41
N PHE A 290 4.33 -7.84 15.11
CA PHE A 290 3.05 -8.53 15.00
C PHE A 290 2.53 -8.56 13.57
N ALA A 291 2.51 -7.39 12.91
CA ALA A 291 2.03 -7.27 11.54
C ALA A 291 2.94 -8.00 10.53
N SER A 292 4.25 -8.05 10.78
CA SER A 292 5.20 -8.82 9.97
C SER A 292 4.86 -10.30 9.92
N ILE A 293 4.27 -10.84 10.99
CA ILE A 293 3.95 -12.26 11.10
C ILE A 293 2.49 -12.54 10.68
N ILE A 294 1.53 -11.71 11.11
CA ILE A 294 0.11 -11.88 10.78
C ILE A 294 -0.18 -11.66 9.29
N ALA A 295 0.52 -10.75 8.61
CA ALA A 295 0.27 -10.52 7.19
C ALA A 295 0.56 -11.78 6.31
N PRO A 296 1.70 -12.49 6.46
CA PRO A 296 1.90 -13.80 5.85
C PRO A 296 0.83 -14.83 6.19
N PHE A 297 0.35 -14.86 7.45
CA PHE A 297 -0.74 -15.76 7.86
C PHE A 297 -2.05 -15.49 7.13
N VAL A 298 -2.45 -14.23 7.07
CA VAL A 298 -3.64 -13.79 6.34
C VAL A 298 -3.53 -14.22 4.88
N GLU A 299 -2.37 -13.99 4.25
CA GLU A 299 -2.14 -14.41 2.88
C GLU A 299 -2.27 -15.93 2.71
N ASN A 300 -1.57 -16.74 3.51
CA ASN A 300 -1.63 -18.19 3.38
C ASN A 300 -3.05 -18.72 3.58
N SER A 301 -3.75 -18.23 4.62
CA SER A 301 -5.13 -18.61 4.90
C SER A 301 -6.06 -18.30 3.72
N LEU A 302 -5.93 -17.10 3.15
CA LEU A 302 -6.71 -16.69 1.97
C LEU A 302 -6.32 -17.49 0.72
N ARG A 303 -5.03 -17.81 0.52
CA ARG A 303 -4.55 -18.62 -0.60
C ARG A 303 -5.17 -20.01 -0.57
N ILE A 304 -5.25 -20.63 0.60
CA ILE A 304 -5.85 -21.96 0.76
C ILE A 304 -7.33 -21.93 0.38
N ILE A 305 -8.09 -20.95 0.90
CA ILE A 305 -9.49 -20.76 0.55
C ILE A 305 -9.62 -20.52 -0.97
N TRP A 306 -8.82 -19.60 -1.52
CA TRP A 306 -8.81 -19.24 -2.94
C TRP A 306 -8.54 -20.44 -3.85
N CYS A 307 -7.52 -21.25 -3.56
CA CYS A 307 -7.18 -22.44 -4.34
C CYS A 307 -8.32 -23.46 -4.31
N ASN A 308 -8.96 -23.62 -3.14
CA ASN A 308 -10.07 -24.56 -2.96
C ASN A 308 -11.31 -24.14 -3.75
N VAL A 309 -11.65 -22.85 -3.73
CA VAL A 309 -12.89 -22.35 -4.34
C VAL A 309 -12.76 -22.10 -5.84
N ASN A 310 -11.55 -21.79 -6.32
CA ASN A 310 -11.25 -21.60 -7.75
C ASN A 310 -10.70 -22.86 -8.45
N ASN A 311 -10.47 -23.95 -7.70
CA ASN A 311 -9.88 -25.20 -8.20
C ASN A 311 -8.43 -25.05 -8.74
N GLU A 312 -7.65 -24.17 -8.11
CA GLU A 312 -6.26 -23.86 -8.49
C GLU A 312 -5.27 -24.52 -7.50
N ARG A 313 -5.37 -25.85 -7.34
CA ARG A 313 -4.63 -26.60 -6.31
C ARG A 313 -3.11 -26.57 -6.47
N ASN A 314 -2.63 -26.39 -7.69
CA ASN A 314 -1.20 -26.20 -8.00
C ASN A 314 -0.60 -24.95 -7.33
N GLN A 315 -1.43 -23.95 -7.01
CA GLN A 315 -1.01 -22.70 -6.37
C GLN A 315 -0.88 -22.82 -4.84
N LEU A 316 -1.27 -23.96 -4.26
CA LEU A 316 -1.10 -24.23 -2.82
C LEU A 316 0.35 -24.48 -2.44
N LYS A 317 1.16 -25.01 -3.36
CA LYS A 317 2.54 -25.40 -3.10
C LYS A 317 3.51 -24.44 -3.75
N ALA A 318 4.49 -23.97 -2.99
CA ALA A 318 5.66 -23.31 -3.54
C ALA A 318 6.55 -24.37 -4.21
N THR A 319 6.63 -24.32 -5.53
CA THR A 319 7.44 -25.22 -6.35
C THR A 319 8.63 -24.46 -6.97
N PRO A 320 9.78 -25.13 -7.17
CA PRO A 320 10.91 -24.52 -7.87
C PRO A 320 10.49 -23.96 -9.24
N ASP A 321 11.09 -22.84 -9.62
CA ASP A 321 10.91 -22.17 -10.92
C ASP A 321 9.47 -21.75 -11.32
N SER A 322 8.50 -21.89 -10.41
CA SER A 322 7.10 -21.57 -10.67
C SER A 322 6.62 -20.40 -9.82
N TYR A 323 5.74 -19.58 -10.40
CA TYR A 323 5.02 -18.58 -9.65
C TYR A 323 3.86 -19.19 -8.88
N TYR A 324 3.54 -18.59 -7.74
CA TYR A 324 2.35 -18.91 -6.95
C TYR A 324 1.47 -17.67 -6.80
N ALA A 325 0.17 -17.86 -6.58
CA ALA A 325 -0.77 -16.77 -6.34
C ALA A 325 -0.34 -15.99 -5.08
N THR A 326 -0.43 -14.65 -5.02
CA THR A 326 -0.06 -13.84 -3.83
C THR A 326 -1.13 -12.82 -3.46
N LEU A 327 -1.02 -12.16 -2.29
CA LEU A 327 -2.06 -11.23 -1.83
C LEU A 327 -2.19 -9.96 -2.67
N ASP A 328 -1.06 -9.35 -3.07
CA ASP A 328 -0.97 -7.96 -3.51
C ASP A 328 -0.28 -7.76 -4.88
N GLY A 329 0.31 -8.81 -5.46
CA GLY A 329 0.96 -8.76 -6.79
C GLY A 329 2.05 -7.70 -6.95
N HIS A 330 2.68 -7.25 -5.85
CA HIS A 330 3.58 -6.09 -5.88
C HIS A 330 4.70 -6.24 -6.92
N GLY A 331 4.76 -5.32 -7.89
CA GLY A 331 5.79 -5.27 -8.94
C GLY A 331 5.76 -6.41 -9.97
N GLN A 332 4.85 -7.39 -9.84
CA GLN A 332 4.81 -8.60 -10.69
C GLN A 332 3.38 -9.13 -10.94
N ARG A 333 2.35 -8.28 -10.81
CA ARG A 333 0.93 -8.66 -11.00
C ARG A 333 0.58 -9.29 -12.35
N ASP A 334 1.45 -9.12 -13.34
CA ASP A 334 1.37 -9.65 -14.70
C ASP A 334 1.96 -11.05 -14.84
N LYS A 335 2.60 -11.58 -13.79
CA LYS A 335 3.33 -12.85 -13.83
C LYS A 335 2.63 -13.98 -13.09
N HIS A 336 1.69 -13.64 -12.21
CA HIS A 336 1.05 -14.60 -11.32
C HIS A 336 -0.30 -14.08 -10.84
N ASP A 337 -1.14 -15.00 -10.36
CA ASP A 337 -2.46 -14.65 -9.84
C ASP A 337 -2.38 -13.80 -8.57
N VAL A 338 -3.23 -12.78 -8.49
CA VAL A 338 -3.39 -11.97 -7.28
C VAL A 338 -4.70 -12.36 -6.61
N ILE A 339 -4.60 -12.92 -5.41
CA ILE A 339 -5.72 -13.52 -4.64
C ILE A 339 -6.89 -12.56 -4.50
N LEU A 340 -6.60 -11.26 -4.35
CA LEU A 340 -7.59 -10.21 -4.12
C LEU A 340 -8.19 -9.61 -5.40
N LEU A 341 -7.73 -10.02 -6.60
CA LEU A 341 -8.35 -9.56 -7.84
C LEU A 341 -9.75 -10.15 -7.99
N PRO A 342 -10.73 -9.38 -8.50
CA PRO A 342 -12.08 -9.90 -8.72
C PRO A 342 -12.14 -10.99 -9.80
N TYR A 343 -11.18 -11.04 -10.71
CA TYR A 343 -11.10 -12.04 -11.76
C TYR A 343 -9.75 -12.75 -11.72
N LEU A 344 -9.73 -13.99 -12.17
CA LEU A 344 -8.50 -14.78 -12.28
C LEU A 344 -7.68 -14.33 -13.49
N THR A 345 -6.40 -14.69 -13.52
CA THR A 345 -5.55 -14.41 -14.68
C THR A 345 -5.44 -15.61 -15.61
N THR A 346 -5.25 -15.35 -16.90
CA THR A 346 -4.93 -16.34 -17.94
C THR A 346 -3.85 -15.74 -18.82
N ASP A 347 -2.74 -16.45 -19.01
CA ASP A 347 -1.56 -15.96 -19.74
C ASP A 347 -1.01 -14.60 -19.26
N GLY A 348 -1.12 -14.33 -17.94
CA GLY A 348 -0.66 -13.09 -17.31
C GLY A 348 -1.62 -11.90 -17.45
N GLU A 349 -2.76 -12.08 -18.14
CA GLU A 349 -3.80 -11.07 -18.25
C GLU A 349 -5.04 -11.44 -17.44
N VAL A 350 -5.79 -10.43 -16.99
CA VAL A 350 -7.01 -10.66 -16.21
C VAL A 350 -8.12 -11.18 -17.12
N ASP A 351 -8.55 -12.43 -16.89
CA ASP A 351 -9.64 -13.05 -17.63
C ASP A 351 -10.99 -12.70 -16.99
N ARG A 352 -11.66 -11.69 -17.55
CA ARG A 352 -12.99 -11.25 -17.12
C ARG A 352 -14.08 -12.32 -17.28
N GLY A 353 -13.82 -13.36 -18.07
CA GLY A 353 -14.69 -14.54 -18.19
C GLY A 353 -14.58 -15.50 -17.01
N LYS A 354 -13.54 -15.37 -16.16
CA LYS A 354 -13.26 -16.28 -15.05
C LYS A 354 -13.30 -15.52 -13.71
N PRO A 355 -14.50 -15.28 -13.14
CA PRO A 355 -14.65 -14.57 -11.88
C PRO A 355 -13.98 -15.34 -10.73
N ASN A 356 -13.34 -14.60 -9.82
CA ASN A 356 -12.74 -15.16 -8.62
C ASN A 356 -13.84 -15.56 -7.63
N ALA A 357 -14.01 -16.87 -7.42
CA ALA A 357 -15.02 -17.44 -6.53
C ALA A 357 -14.82 -17.06 -5.05
N LEU A 358 -13.62 -16.61 -4.67
CA LEU A 358 -13.36 -16.09 -3.32
C LEU A 358 -14.27 -14.91 -2.96
N VAL A 359 -14.63 -14.08 -3.94
CA VAL A 359 -15.54 -12.93 -3.75
C VAL A 359 -16.91 -13.40 -3.25
N ALA A 360 -17.43 -14.50 -3.80
CA ALA A 360 -18.71 -15.06 -3.38
C ALA A 360 -18.64 -15.70 -1.99
N VAL A 361 -17.46 -16.18 -1.58
CA VAL A 361 -17.23 -16.83 -0.29
C VAL A 361 -17.06 -15.81 0.84
N LEU A 362 -16.21 -14.80 0.65
CA LEU A 362 -15.93 -13.79 1.68
C LEU A 362 -16.94 -12.64 1.68
N GLY A 363 -17.64 -12.43 0.56
CA GLY A 363 -18.49 -11.28 0.32
C GLY A 363 -17.69 -10.04 -0.09
N ALA A 364 -18.34 -9.15 -0.84
CA ALA A 364 -17.72 -7.92 -1.33
C ALA A 364 -17.12 -7.05 -0.20
N PRO A 365 -17.81 -6.77 0.93
CA PRO A 365 -17.26 -5.89 1.95
C PRO A 365 -15.94 -6.36 2.57
N THR A 366 -15.82 -7.66 2.83
CA THR A 366 -14.56 -8.27 3.29
C THR A 366 -13.47 -8.16 2.25
N MET A 367 -13.79 -8.39 0.97
CA MET A 367 -12.84 -8.21 -0.14
C MET A 367 -12.34 -6.76 -0.25
N ALA A 368 -13.20 -5.75 -0.10
CA ALA A 368 -12.72 -4.35 -0.10
C ALA A 368 -11.81 -4.05 1.07
N LEU A 369 -12.14 -4.53 2.28
CA LEU A 369 -11.28 -4.31 3.44
C LEU A 369 -9.89 -4.92 3.20
N LEU A 370 -9.84 -6.14 2.67
CA LEU A 370 -8.59 -6.80 2.31
C LEU A 370 -7.81 -6.01 1.25
N VAL A 371 -8.48 -5.54 0.20
CA VAL A 371 -7.85 -4.71 -0.85
C VAL A 371 -7.31 -3.40 -0.27
N ASP A 372 -8.07 -2.72 0.58
CA ASP A 372 -7.65 -1.46 1.20
C ASP A 372 -6.43 -1.66 2.11
N LEU A 373 -6.43 -2.73 2.92
CA LEU A 373 -5.34 -3.02 3.86
C LEU A 373 -4.07 -3.54 3.17
N PHE A 374 -4.18 -4.30 2.09
CA PHE A 374 -3.04 -5.04 1.52
C PHE A 374 -2.69 -4.76 0.06
N ALA A 375 -3.62 -4.27 -0.76
CA ALA A 375 -3.37 -4.17 -2.21
C ALA A 375 -3.47 -2.74 -2.76
N SER A 376 -4.18 -1.83 -2.08
CA SER A 376 -4.36 -0.48 -2.59
C SER A 376 -3.05 0.31 -2.54
N PRO A 377 -2.60 0.90 -3.66
CA PRO A 377 -1.41 1.76 -3.70
C PRO A 377 -1.52 3.06 -2.89
N GLN A 378 -2.72 3.39 -2.41
CA GLN A 378 -3.02 4.60 -1.64
C GLN A 378 -3.47 4.28 -0.22
N GLY A 379 -3.66 2.98 0.08
CA GLY A 379 -3.88 2.47 1.41
C GLY A 379 -2.56 2.18 2.13
N PRO A 380 -2.62 1.57 3.33
CA PRO A 380 -1.41 1.22 4.09
C PRO A 380 -0.54 0.18 3.40
N ASN A 381 -1.11 -0.69 2.54
CA ASN A 381 -0.42 -1.78 1.88
C ASN A 381 0.48 -2.55 2.87
N ILE A 382 -0.13 -2.98 3.98
CA ILE A 382 0.56 -3.36 5.22
C ILE A 382 1.73 -4.30 4.95
N ARG A 383 1.47 -5.36 4.19
CA ARG A 383 2.44 -6.41 3.90
C ARG A 383 3.64 -5.87 3.11
N ALA A 384 3.41 -5.24 1.96
CA ALA A 384 4.50 -4.74 1.14
C ALA A 384 5.29 -3.63 1.85
N THR A 385 4.60 -2.72 2.54
CA THR A 385 5.21 -1.62 3.28
C THR A 385 6.16 -2.12 4.39
N ILE A 386 5.75 -3.15 5.15
CA ILE A 386 6.61 -3.80 6.15
C ILE A 386 7.75 -4.57 5.49
N ALA A 387 7.45 -5.42 4.50
CA ALA A 387 8.44 -6.28 3.86
C ALA A 387 9.54 -5.49 3.12
N HIS A 388 9.23 -4.28 2.65
CA HIS A 388 10.19 -3.36 2.03
C HIS A 388 10.87 -2.41 3.02
N GLY A 389 10.61 -2.55 4.32
CA GLY A 389 11.33 -1.88 5.38
C GLY A 389 10.92 -0.44 5.67
N ILE A 390 9.76 0.01 5.20
CA ILE A 390 9.26 1.38 5.47
C ILE A 390 9.08 1.64 6.97
N TYR A 391 8.81 0.59 7.75
CA TYR A 391 8.66 0.66 9.21
C TYR A 391 9.84 0.07 9.98
N ASN A 392 11.00 -0.15 9.34
CA ASN A 392 12.17 -0.77 9.98
C ASN A 392 12.63 -0.03 11.24
N GLN A 393 12.57 1.30 11.27
CA GLN A 393 12.95 2.06 12.46
C GLN A 393 12.11 1.69 13.70
N TYR A 394 10.83 1.43 13.51
CA TYR A 394 9.93 1.02 14.59
C TYR A 394 10.14 -0.45 14.95
N LEU A 395 10.32 -1.31 13.94
CA LEU A 395 10.66 -2.72 14.15
C LEU A 395 11.95 -2.88 14.95
N PHE A 396 12.99 -2.13 14.62
CA PHE A 396 14.27 -2.19 15.34
C PHE A 396 14.09 -1.72 16.77
N ARG A 397 13.37 -0.63 17.03
CA ARG A 397 13.04 -0.20 18.39
C ARG A 397 12.25 -1.25 19.18
N GLU A 398 11.29 -1.92 18.55
CA GLU A 398 10.55 -3.05 19.16
C GLU A 398 11.51 -4.18 19.55
N LEU A 399 12.47 -4.53 18.68
CA LEU A 399 13.50 -5.54 18.98
C LEU A 399 14.44 -5.11 20.11
N GLU A 400 14.88 -3.84 20.15
CA GLU A 400 15.71 -3.32 21.25
C GLU A 400 14.99 -3.44 22.60
N TYR A 401 13.67 -3.20 22.60
CA TYR A 401 12.85 -3.28 23.79
C TYR A 401 12.68 -4.71 24.31
N LEU A 402 12.63 -5.71 23.43
CA LEU A 402 12.60 -7.12 23.87
C LEU A 402 13.82 -7.47 24.73
N GLN A 403 14.98 -6.88 24.42
CA GLN A 403 16.23 -7.12 25.14
C GLN A 403 16.28 -6.48 26.54
N SER A 404 15.48 -5.44 26.81
CA SER A 404 15.59 -4.73 28.07
C SER A 404 15.01 -5.59 29.21
N GLU A 405 15.91 -6.19 30.00
CA GLU A 405 15.62 -6.78 31.31
C GLU A 405 15.11 -5.74 32.34
N THR A 406 14.90 -4.49 31.92
CA THR A 406 14.60 -3.39 32.82
C THR A 406 13.31 -3.62 33.59
N ASP A 407 13.34 -3.09 34.82
CA ASP A 407 12.28 -3.15 35.83
C ASP A 407 10.91 -3.02 35.15
N PRO A 408 9.92 -3.91 35.42
CA PRO A 408 8.58 -3.82 34.84
C PRO A 408 7.89 -2.45 34.99
N LYS A 409 8.44 -1.53 35.79
CA LYS A 409 8.05 -0.11 35.84
C LYS A 409 8.55 0.74 34.65
N GLU A 410 9.72 0.47 34.09
CA GLU A 410 10.25 1.14 32.87
C GLU A 410 9.62 0.61 31.57
N LYS A 411 8.91 -0.52 31.64
CA LYS A 411 8.06 -1.05 30.55
C LYS A 411 6.87 -0.16 30.19
N THR A 412 6.70 0.99 30.87
CA THR A 412 5.69 2.00 30.55
C THR A 412 5.93 2.73 29.22
N ILE A 413 7.08 2.54 28.56
CA ILE A 413 7.39 3.12 27.22
C ILE A 413 6.49 2.56 26.09
N VAL A 414 5.65 1.55 26.35
CA VAL A 414 4.50 1.23 25.48
C VAL A 414 3.63 2.50 25.23
N SER A 415 3.70 3.52 26.09
CA SER A 415 3.07 4.84 25.89
C SER A 415 3.56 5.63 24.67
N ASP A 416 4.77 5.37 24.17
CA ASP A 416 5.39 6.21 23.13
C ASP A 416 5.23 5.64 21.72
N THR A 417 4.63 4.46 21.59
CA THR A 417 4.31 3.89 20.28
C THR A 417 3.27 4.79 19.60
N PRO A 418 3.56 5.33 18.40
CA PRO A 418 2.60 6.13 17.67
C PRO A 418 1.26 5.41 17.52
N GLN A 419 0.16 6.07 17.87
CA GLN A 419 -1.19 5.50 17.73
C GLN A 419 -1.47 4.85 16.35
N PRO A 420 -1.00 5.40 15.20
CA PRO A 420 -1.20 4.76 13.90
C PRO A 420 -0.59 3.36 13.79
N LEU A 421 0.47 3.04 14.55
CA LEU A 421 1.02 1.69 14.61
C LEU A 421 0.13 0.77 15.46
N ASN A 422 -0.42 1.23 16.58
CA ASN A 422 -1.40 0.42 17.34
C ASN A 422 -2.65 0.12 16.50
N ASP A 423 -3.09 1.08 15.69
CA ASP A 423 -4.23 0.91 14.77
C ASP A 423 -3.97 -0.20 13.72
N LEU A 424 -2.70 -0.48 13.40
CA LEU A 424 -2.31 -1.61 12.56
C LEU A 424 -2.67 -2.95 13.22
N VAL A 425 -2.28 -3.13 14.49
CA VAL A 425 -2.60 -4.33 15.28
C VAL A 425 -4.11 -4.51 15.38
N TYR A 426 -4.81 -3.44 15.74
CA TYR A 426 -6.26 -3.47 15.89
C TYR A 426 -6.96 -3.83 14.57
N SER A 427 -6.53 -3.25 13.45
CA SER A 427 -7.07 -3.58 12.13
C SER A 427 -6.86 -5.06 11.77
N LEU A 428 -5.66 -5.60 12.05
CA LEU A 428 -5.33 -7.00 11.77
C LEU A 428 -6.08 -7.97 12.69
N VAL A 429 -6.21 -7.67 13.98
CA VAL A 429 -6.99 -8.48 14.93
C VAL A 429 -8.48 -8.49 14.56
N ALA A 430 -9.04 -7.32 14.22
CA ALA A 430 -10.41 -7.23 13.74
C ALA A 430 -10.62 -8.01 12.43
N LEU A 431 -9.67 -7.93 11.50
CA LEU A 431 -9.70 -8.70 10.26
C LEU A 431 -9.68 -10.21 10.53
N MET A 432 -8.80 -10.69 11.41
CA MET A 432 -8.75 -12.10 11.78
C MET A 432 -10.07 -12.55 12.41
N ASP A 433 -10.66 -11.74 13.29
CA ASP A 433 -11.99 -12.02 13.85
C ASP A 433 -13.06 -12.14 12.74
N ILE A 434 -13.09 -11.19 11.79
CA ILE A 434 -14.02 -11.18 10.65
C ILE A 434 -13.84 -12.46 9.80
N LEU A 435 -12.60 -12.79 9.41
CA LEU A 435 -12.30 -13.97 8.59
C LEU A 435 -12.62 -15.29 9.32
N GLY A 436 -12.48 -15.31 10.65
CA GLY A 436 -12.82 -16.48 11.47
C GLY A 436 -14.31 -16.63 11.75
N THR A 437 -15.16 -15.66 11.38
CA THR A 437 -16.62 -15.80 11.54
C THR A 437 -17.30 -16.42 10.33
N ASP A 438 -18.36 -17.20 10.56
CA ASP A 438 -19.32 -17.51 9.51
C ASP A 438 -19.97 -16.20 9.01
N PRO A 439 -19.85 -15.88 7.71
CA PRO A 439 -20.40 -14.65 7.13
C PRO A 439 -21.89 -14.43 7.42
N LEU A 440 -22.66 -15.50 7.64
CA LEU A 440 -24.12 -15.44 7.76
C LEU A 440 -24.66 -15.19 9.17
N THR A 441 -23.88 -15.42 10.22
CA THR A 441 -24.44 -15.54 11.58
C THR A 441 -23.80 -14.64 12.64
N SER A 442 -22.70 -13.95 12.33
CA SER A 442 -21.90 -13.26 13.35
C SER A 442 -22.22 -11.78 13.56
N THR A 443 -21.91 -11.26 14.76
CA THR A 443 -21.88 -9.82 15.04
C THR A 443 -20.87 -9.09 14.18
N SER A 444 -19.71 -9.70 13.89
CA SER A 444 -18.67 -9.17 12.99
C SER A 444 -19.19 -8.99 11.55
N SER A 445 -20.17 -9.79 11.12
CA SER A 445 -20.88 -9.60 9.85
C SER A 445 -21.57 -8.22 9.77
N LYS A 446 -22.16 -7.73 10.87
CA LYS A 446 -22.81 -6.40 10.90
C LYS A 446 -21.80 -5.26 10.75
N LEU A 447 -20.62 -5.42 11.34
CA LEU A 447 -19.53 -4.43 11.28
C LEU A 447 -19.05 -4.26 9.83
N ILE A 448 -18.87 -5.37 9.11
CA ILE A 448 -18.31 -5.34 7.76
C ILE A 448 -19.37 -5.11 6.69
N LYS A 449 -20.66 -5.44 6.91
CA LYS A 449 -21.72 -5.41 5.88
C LYS A 449 -21.86 -4.07 5.15
N SER A 450 -21.60 -2.95 5.83
CA SER A 450 -21.65 -1.60 5.27
C SER A 450 -20.30 -1.09 4.75
N TYR A 451 -19.23 -1.87 4.90
CA TYR A 451 -17.91 -1.49 4.41
C TYR A 451 -17.91 -1.36 2.88
N ARG A 452 -17.19 -0.35 2.40
CA ARG A 452 -16.97 -0.03 0.98
C ARG A 452 -15.51 0.37 0.85
N PRO A 453 -14.88 0.13 -0.32
CA PRO A 453 -13.49 0.47 -0.51
C PRO A 453 -13.32 1.98 -0.37
N THR A 454 -12.25 2.35 0.31
CA THR A 454 -11.91 3.72 0.69
C THR A 454 -10.68 4.19 -0.08
N TYR A 455 -9.79 3.27 -0.44
CA TYR A 455 -8.58 3.52 -1.20
C TYR A 455 -8.65 2.98 -2.64
N SER A 456 -9.82 2.54 -3.12
CA SER A 456 -9.98 2.26 -4.55
C SER A 456 -9.87 3.54 -5.37
N TYR A 457 -9.52 3.40 -6.65
CA TYR A 457 -9.40 4.55 -7.53
C TYR A 457 -10.71 5.34 -7.62
N THR A 458 -11.83 4.64 -7.74
CA THR A 458 -13.18 5.20 -7.77
C THR A 458 -13.52 5.94 -6.47
N ALA A 459 -13.26 5.34 -5.30
CA ALA A 459 -13.53 5.97 -4.01
C ALA A 459 -12.72 7.26 -3.81
N MET A 460 -11.45 7.24 -4.20
CA MET A 460 -10.60 8.42 -4.15
C MET A 460 -11.05 9.50 -5.12
N LEU A 461 -11.30 9.15 -6.38
CA LEU A 461 -11.77 10.12 -7.38
C LEU A 461 -13.09 10.76 -6.96
N LYS A 462 -14.03 9.98 -6.42
CA LYS A 462 -15.29 10.47 -5.87
C LYS A 462 -15.06 11.46 -4.72
N THR A 463 -14.09 11.18 -3.85
CA THR A 463 -13.70 12.09 -2.76
C THR A 463 -13.13 13.40 -3.32
N GLU A 464 -12.25 13.35 -4.31
CA GLU A 464 -11.71 14.55 -4.96
C GLU A 464 -12.79 15.38 -5.66
N ILE A 465 -13.71 14.74 -6.40
CA ILE A 465 -14.87 15.41 -7.01
C ILE A 465 -15.71 16.10 -5.93
N LYS A 466 -16.01 15.41 -4.83
CA LYS A 466 -16.80 15.98 -3.73
C LYS A 466 -16.11 17.18 -3.09
N ASN A 467 -14.80 17.10 -2.85
CA ASN A 467 -14.01 18.19 -2.27
C ASN A 467 -13.99 19.41 -3.20
N ALA A 468 -13.69 19.20 -4.49
CA ALA A 468 -13.67 20.27 -5.47
C ALA A 468 -15.04 20.94 -5.65
N MET A 469 -16.12 20.15 -5.69
CA MET A 469 -17.49 20.67 -5.79
C MET A 469 -17.91 21.44 -4.53
N ARG A 470 -17.56 20.97 -3.33
CA ARG A 470 -17.80 21.71 -2.08
C ARG A 470 -17.06 23.04 -2.07
N SER A 471 -15.76 23.04 -2.41
CA SER A 471 -14.98 24.28 -2.50
C SER A 471 -15.58 25.25 -3.52
N PHE A 472 -16.10 24.74 -4.64
CA PHE A 472 -16.78 25.56 -5.64
C PHE A 472 -18.13 26.11 -5.15
N GLU A 473 -18.92 25.33 -4.42
CA GLU A 473 -20.17 25.78 -3.78
C GLU A 473 -19.92 26.90 -2.78
N GLU A 474 -18.91 26.74 -1.92
CA GLU A 474 -18.48 27.77 -0.98
C GLU A 474 -18.05 29.04 -1.72
N PHE A 475 -17.27 28.89 -2.79
CA PHE A 475 -16.81 30.01 -3.61
C PHE A 475 -17.96 30.72 -4.34
N HIS A 476 -18.89 29.96 -4.93
CA HIS A 476 -20.11 30.47 -5.56
C HIS A 476 -20.99 31.23 -4.56
N SER A 477 -21.12 30.72 -3.33
CA SER A 477 -21.94 31.34 -2.29
C SER A 477 -21.52 32.78 -2.00
N ILE A 478 -20.21 33.09 -2.03
CA ILE A 478 -19.70 34.45 -1.83
C ILE A 478 -20.16 35.39 -2.94
N PHE A 479 -20.09 34.98 -4.21
CA PHE A 479 -20.53 35.83 -5.34
C PHE A 479 -22.04 36.02 -5.44
N THR A 480 -22.81 35.06 -4.92
CA THR A 480 -24.27 35.20 -4.88
C THR A 480 -24.75 36.21 -3.83
N LYS A 481 -23.94 36.52 -2.81
CA LYS A 481 -24.24 37.57 -1.81
C LYS A 481 -24.31 38.94 -2.49
N CYS A 482 -25.31 39.74 -2.12
CA CYS A 482 -25.64 41.02 -2.77
C CYS A 482 -24.49 42.04 -2.77
N GLU A 483 -23.59 41.98 -1.79
CA GLU A 483 -22.53 42.97 -1.58
C GLU A 483 -21.44 42.92 -2.68
N TYR A 484 -21.07 41.73 -3.17
CA TYR A 484 -20.08 41.60 -4.24
C TYR A 484 -20.62 42.02 -5.61
N LYS A 485 -21.92 41.86 -5.86
CA LYS A 485 -22.57 42.29 -7.11
C LYS A 485 -22.43 43.80 -7.34
N VAL A 486 -22.43 44.60 -6.28
CA VAL A 486 -22.26 46.06 -6.37
C VAL A 486 -20.90 46.42 -6.98
N TYR A 487 -19.82 45.76 -6.55
CA TYR A 487 -18.46 46.01 -7.05
C TYR A 487 -18.22 45.45 -8.46
N LEU A 488 -18.84 44.32 -8.79
CA LEU A 488 -18.76 43.77 -10.14
C LEU A 488 -19.46 44.69 -11.16
N SER A 489 -20.56 45.33 -10.76
CA SER A 489 -21.31 46.25 -11.63
C SER A 489 -20.54 47.55 -11.96
N SER A 490 -19.70 48.06 -11.04
CA SER A 490 -18.92 49.29 -11.23
C SER A 490 -17.67 49.12 -12.10
N SER A 491 -17.13 47.90 -12.19
CA SER A 491 -15.94 47.54 -12.99
C SER A 491 -16.15 47.65 -14.52
N SER A 492 -17.40 47.52 -14.99
CA SER A 492 -17.80 47.37 -16.39
C SER A 492 -17.46 48.53 -17.36
N LYS A 493 -16.81 49.61 -16.91
CA LYS A 493 -16.63 50.84 -17.72
C LYS A 493 -15.23 51.04 -18.32
N SER A 494 -14.28 50.12 -18.12
CA SER A 494 -12.92 50.25 -18.67
C SER A 494 -12.64 49.20 -19.77
N PRO A 495 -12.31 49.59 -21.01
CA PRO A 495 -12.04 48.68 -22.13
C PRO A 495 -10.64 48.04 -22.05
N SER A 496 -10.35 47.36 -20.94
CA SER A 496 -9.09 46.63 -20.75
C SER A 496 -9.13 45.25 -21.41
N ASN A 497 -7.96 44.65 -21.68
CA ASN A 497 -7.86 43.26 -22.15
C ASN A 497 -8.54 42.27 -21.18
N GLN A 498 -8.59 42.61 -19.89
CA GLN A 498 -9.27 41.83 -18.87
C GLN A 498 -10.78 41.74 -19.12
N HIS A 499 -11.44 42.83 -19.53
CA HIS A 499 -12.87 42.80 -19.84
C HIS A 499 -13.19 41.87 -21.01
N LYS A 500 -12.35 41.85 -22.05
CA LYS A 500 -12.52 40.90 -23.18
C LYS A 500 -12.37 39.45 -22.72
N LEU A 501 -11.46 39.22 -21.78
CA LEU A 501 -11.22 37.91 -21.20
C LEU A 501 -12.39 37.46 -20.32
N GLU A 502 -12.92 38.35 -19.48
CA GLU A 502 -14.12 38.14 -18.65
C GLU A 502 -15.34 37.83 -19.52
N GLU A 503 -15.57 38.59 -20.60
CA GLU A 503 -16.67 38.34 -21.53
C GLU A 503 -16.51 36.98 -22.24
N SER A 504 -15.28 36.61 -22.58
CA SER A 504 -15.00 35.32 -23.21
C SER A 504 -15.21 34.16 -22.23
N LEU A 505 -14.78 34.30 -20.98
CA LEU A 505 -14.93 33.26 -19.95
C LEU A 505 -16.35 33.10 -19.48
N SER A 506 -17.08 34.19 -19.23
CA SER A 506 -18.47 34.12 -18.76
C SER A 506 -19.40 33.42 -19.74
N LYS A 507 -19.14 33.53 -21.06
CA LYS A 507 -19.85 32.76 -22.10
C LYS A 507 -19.56 31.26 -22.06
N LEU A 508 -18.41 30.87 -21.52
CA LEU A 508 -17.96 29.48 -21.41
C LEU A 508 -18.22 28.88 -20.03
N ALA A 509 -18.33 29.74 -19.02
CA ALA A 509 -18.51 29.38 -17.63
C ALA A 509 -19.76 28.53 -17.47
N LYS A 510 -19.66 27.53 -16.61
CA LYS A 510 -20.78 26.65 -16.32
C LYS A 510 -21.48 27.10 -15.06
N ASN A 511 -22.81 27.16 -15.18
CA ASN A 511 -23.62 27.47 -14.03
C ASN A 511 -23.47 26.33 -13.00
N HIS A 512 -23.63 26.67 -11.72
CA HIS A 512 -23.47 25.72 -10.62
C HIS A 512 -24.40 24.50 -10.74
N GLN A 513 -25.62 24.68 -11.26
CA GLN A 513 -26.62 23.63 -11.38
C GLN A 513 -26.24 22.58 -12.44
N ASP A 514 -25.62 23.01 -13.55
CA ASP A 514 -25.14 22.12 -14.61
C ASP A 514 -24.03 21.21 -14.07
N LEU A 515 -23.06 21.78 -13.36
CA LEU A 515 -21.95 21.03 -12.73
C LEU A 515 -22.49 20.02 -11.71
N LYS A 516 -23.46 20.43 -10.89
CA LYS A 516 -24.11 19.55 -9.93
C LYS A 516 -24.89 18.42 -10.61
N SER A 517 -25.58 18.70 -11.71
CA SER A 517 -26.27 17.69 -12.50
C SER A 517 -25.30 16.65 -13.07
N ILE A 518 -24.15 17.08 -13.62
CA ILE A 518 -23.11 16.15 -14.11
C ILE A 518 -22.56 15.32 -12.95
N GLN A 519 -22.24 15.97 -11.82
CA GLN A 519 -21.77 15.28 -10.61
C GLN A 519 -22.78 14.23 -10.14
N GLU A 520 -24.08 14.53 -10.17
CA GLU A 520 -25.15 13.60 -9.81
C GLU A 520 -25.20 12.39 -10.75
N ARG A 521 -25.06 12.59 -12.06
CA ARG A 521 -25.00 11.49 -13.04
C ARG A 521 -23.78 10.61 -12.84
N ILE A 522 -22.61 11.20 -12.62
CA ILE A 522 -21.38 10.48 -12.25
C ILE A 522 -21.63 9.68 -10.96
N ASN A 523 -22.16 10.35 -9.94
CA ASN A 523 -22.47 9.71 -8.67
C ASN A 523 -23.42 8.54 -8.87
N ILE A 524 -24.51 8.65 -9.63
CA ILE A 524 -25.42 7.54 -9.92
C ILE A 524 -24.70 6.36 -10.59
N LYS A 525 -23.82 6.63 -11.56
CA LYS A 525 -23.03 5.60 -12.25
C LYS A 525 -21.99 4.93 -11.34
N LEU A 526 -21.44 5.66 -10.37
CA LEU A 526 -20.58 5.11 -9.33
C LEU A 526 -21.38 4.45 -8.19
N LEU A 527 -22.62 4.91 -7.94
CA LEU A 527 -23.50 4.56 -6.83
C LEU A 527 -24.60 3.57 -7.22
N ARG A 528 -24.49 2.79 -8.31
CA ARG A 528 -25.36 1.59 -8.43
C ARG A 528 -25.31 0.71 -7.16
N MET A 529 -24.32 0.94 -6.29
CA MET A 529 -24.18 0.55 -4.89
C MET A 529 -25.19 1.12 -3.86
N THR A 530 -26.36 1.67 -4.24
CA THR A 530 -27.30 2.33 -3.28
C THR A 530 -28.04 1.35 -2.37
N THR A 531 -27.93 0.04 -2.60
CA THR A 531 -28.45 -0.94 -1.64
C THR A 531 -27.63 -0.89 -0.35
N ASN A 532 -28.31 -1.06 0.79
CA ASN A 532 -27.63 -1.19 2.09
C ASN A 532 -26.59 -2.33 2.08
N GLU A 533 -26.77 -3.31 1.20
CA GLU A 533 -25.88 -4.45 1.02
C GLU A 533 -24.96 -4.22 -0.18
N TRP A 534 -23.65 -4.43 0.01
CA TRP A 534 -22.70 -4.48 -1.09
C TRP A 534 -22.56 -5.92 -1.56
N SER A 535 -22.95 -6.17 -2.80
CA SER A 535 -22.94 -7.50 -3.39
C SER A 535 -21.63 -7.78 -4.14
N ALA A 536 -21.40 -9.05 -4.49
CA ALA A 536 -20.29 -9.43 -5.37
C ALA A 536 -20.34 -8.68 -6.72
N ASN A 537 -21.53 -8.47 -7.28
CA ASN A 537 -21.72 -7.70 -8.51
C ASN A 537 -21.26 -6.25 -8.37
N ASP A 538 -21.47 -5.64 -7.21
CA ASP A 538 -20.99 -4.29 -6.96
C ASP A 538 -19.46 -4.23 -6.90
N LEU A 539 -18.79 -5.27 -6.38
CA LEU A 539 -17.32 -5.36 -6.40
C LEU A 539 -16.79 -5.53 -7.83
N TYR A 540 -17.42 -6.38 -8.65
CA TYR A 540 -17.05 -6.54 -10.06
C TYR A 540 -17.25 -5.23 -10.84
N HIS A 541 -18.38 -4.56 -10.62
CA HIS A 541 -18.68 -3.26 -11.22
C HIS A 541 -17.69 -2.18 -10.78
N GLU A 542 -17.35 -2.12 -9.50
CA GLU A 542 -16.33 -1.23 -8.94
C GLU A 542 -14.96 -1.45 -9.61
N TYR A 543 -14.59 -2.69 -9.86
CA TYR A 543 -13.35 -3.03 -10.55
C TYR A 543 -13.34 -2.57 -12.01
N GLU A 544 -14.43 -2.78 -12.74
CA GLU A 544 -14.58 -2.25 -14.11
C GLU A 544 -14.49 -0.72 -14.14
N CYS A 545 -15.11 -0.05 -13.16
CA CYS A 545 -14.98 1.39 -12.99
C CYS A 545 -13.52 1.79 -12.68
N ASN A 546 -12.82 1.07 -11.81
CA ASN A 546 -11.42 1.33 -11.51
C ASN A 546 -10.52 1.19 -12.75
N ILE A 547 -10.77 0.22 -13.63
CA ILE A 547 -10.03 0.08 -14.89
C ILE A 547 -10.32 1.27 -15.81
N ALA A 548 -11.59 1.58 -16.05
CA ALA A 548 -11.98 2.67 -16.95
C ALA A 548 -11.44 4.03 -16.44
N LEU A 549 -11.45 4.23 -15.13
CA LEU A 549 -11.00 5.45 -14.49
C LEU A 549 -9.48 5.49 -14.26
N ALA A 550 -8.72 4.41 -14.46
CA ALA A 550 -7.27 4.41 -14.25
C ALA A 550 -6.56 5.51 -15.08
N ASN A 551 -7.12 5.86 -16.25
CA ASN A 551 -6.63 6.92 -17.13
C ASN A 551 -7.00 8.35 -16.66
N CYS A 552 -7.82 8.49 -15.62
CA CYS A 552 -8.24 9.79 -15.06
C CYS A 552 -7.19 10.41 -14.11
N GLY A 553 -5.94 9.94 -14.10
CA GLY A 553 -4.92 10.42 -13.16
C GLY A 553 -4.73 11.93 -13.18
N ALA A 554 -4.75 12.53 -14.37
CA ALA A 554 -4.70 13.98 -14.55
C ALA A 554 -5.95 14.69 -14.03
N VAL A 555 -7.13 14.08 -14.15
CA VAL A 555 -8.40 14.63 -13.62
C VAL A 555 -8.42 14.60 -12.10
N LYS A 556 -8.01 13.47 -11.48
CA LYS A 556 -7.90 13.36 -10.02
C LYS A 556 -7.02 14.48 -9.46
N LEU A 557 -5.83 14.69 -10.05
CA LEU A 557 -4.93 15.78 -9.66
C LEU A 557 -5.54 17.17 -9.90
N LEU A 558 -6.23 17.38 -11.02
CA LEU A 558 -6.93 18.63 -11.31
C LEU A 558 -7.97 18.95 -10.22
N PHE A 559 -8.78 17.99 -9.78
CA PHE A 559 -9.77 18.23 -8.73
C PHE A 559 -9.14 18.58 -7.38
N GLY A 560 -8.07 17.88 -6.99
CA GLY A 560 -7.31 18.21 -5.79
C GLY A 560 -6.71 19.62 -5.84
N GLU A 561 -6.07 19.97 -6.97
CA GLU A 561 -5.50 21.31 -7.19
C GLU A 561 -6.58 22.40 -7.20
N LEU A 562 -7.75 22.14 -7.81
CA LEU A 562 -8.88 23.06 -7.82
C LEU A 562 -9.42 23.31 -6.41
N SER A 563 -9.62 22.26 -5.61
CA SER A 563 -10.13 22.39 -4.24
C SER A 563 -9.20 23.28 -3.40
N ILE A 564 -7.88 23.03 -3.45
CA ILE A 564 -6.88 23.84 -2.76
C ILE A 564 -6.89 25.29 -3.29
N ALA A 565 -6.85 25.48 -4.61
CA ALA A 565 -6.77 26.81 -5.21
C ALA A 565 -8.03 27.66 -4.94
N MET A 566 -9.21 27.05 -4.93
CA MET A 566 -10.46 27.70 -4.53
C MET A 566 -10.42 28.12 -3.06
N GLN A 567 -9.97 27.24 -2.15
CA GLN A 567 -9.87 27.58 -0.72
C GLN A 567 -8.90 28.73 -0.47
N VAL A 568 -7.74 28.74 -1.12
CA VAL A 568 -6.77 29.86 -1.04
C VAL A 568 -7.40 31.15 -1.53
N THR A 569 -8.06 31.11 -2.70
CA THR A 569 -8.75 32.29 -3.26
C THR A 569 -9.88 32.77 -2.35
N LEU A 570 -10.62 31.84 -1.75
CA LEU A 570 -11.70 32.12 -0.80
C LEU A 570 -11.17 32.85 0.44
N GLN A 571 -10.06 32.38 1.01
CA GLN A 571 -9.41 33.02 2.15
C GLN A 571 -8.95 34.44 1.82
N GLU A 572 -8.38 34.66 0.63
CA GLU A 572 -7.99 36.00 0.17
C GLU A 572 -9.19 36.94 0.02
N ILE A 573 -10.34 36.43 -0.42
CA ILE A 573 -11.58 37.20 -0.54
C ILE A 573 -12.19 37.48 0.84
N GLN A 574 -12.20 36.50 1.74
CA GLN A 574 -12.68 36.69 3.11
C GLN A 574 -11.88 37.76 3.85
N GLN A 575 -10.57 37.83 3.65
CA GLN A 575 -9.74 38.92 4.16
C GLN A 575 -10.10 40.29 3.58
N LEU A 576 -10.67 40.34 2.36
CA LEU A 576 -11.24 41.58 1.81
C LEU A 576 -12.60 41.88 2.41
N ASP A 577 -13.41 40.85 2.68
CA ASP A 577 -14.74 40.98 3.29
C ASP A 577 -14.65 41.67 4.66
N GLU A 578 -13.63 41.35 5.46
CA GLU A 578 -13.33 42.05 6.72
C GLU A 578 -13.05 43.55 6.53
N LEU A 579 -12.60 43.96 5.33
CA LEU A 579 -12.40 45.36 4.95
C LEU A 579 -13.66 46.00 4.35
N ILE A 580 -14.63 45.18 3.93
CA ILE A 580 -15.92 45.54 3.34
C ILE A 580 -16.97 45.47 4.45
N ASP A 581 -16.83 46.31 5.47
CA ASP A 581 -17.89 46.51 6.46
C ASP A 581 -19.02 47.34 5.79
N PRO A 582 -20.22 46.77 5.56
CA PRO A 582 -21.30 47.44 4.81
C PRO A 582 -21.70 48.79 5.41
N GLU A 583 -21.57 48.96 6.73
CA GLU A 583 -21.89 50.20 7.44
C GLU A 583 -20.78 51.24 7.30
N LYS A 584 -19.51 50.83 7.28
CA LYS A 584 -18.36 51.76 7.09
C LYS A 584 -18.12 52.15 5.64
N LEU A 585 -18.72 51.41 4.71
CA LEU A 585 -18.42 51.47 3.29
C LEU A 585 -18.89 52.74 2.59
N THR A 586 -19.97 53.33 3.07
CA THR A 586 -20.61 54.48 2.42
C THR A 586 -19.90 55.81 2.69
N LYS A 587 -18.98 55.89 3.68
CA LYS A 587 -18.35 57.16 4.06
C LYS A 587 -16.83 57.16 4.32
N SER A 588 -16.12 56.02 4.34
CA SER A 588 -14.72 56.00 4.86
C SER A 588 -13.61 55.44 3.96
N LEU A 589 -13.89 54.73 2.86
CA LEU A 589 -12.84 54.13 2.02
C LEU A 589 -12.24 55.12 1.02
N SER A 590 -10.91 55.21 0.97
CA SER A 590 -10.20 55.98 -0.04
C SER A 590 -10.45 55.42 -1.45
N SER A 591 -10.42 56.30 -2.47
CA SER A 591 -10.58 55.91 -3.88
C SER A 591 -9.60 54.80 -4.29
N ARG A 592 -8.36 54.83 -3.77
CA ARG A 592 -7.34 53.79 -4.01
C ARG A 592 -7.77 52.43 -3.46
N LYS A 593 -8.27 52.38 -2.22
CA LYS A 593 -8.71 51.12 -1.59
C LYS A 593 -9.94 50.55 -2.27
N ARG A 594 -10.88 51.41 -2.70
CA ARG A 594 -12.04 50.99 -3.51
C ARG A 594 -11.62 50.34 -4.83
N LYS A 595 -10.73 50.98 -5.60
CA LYS A 595 -10.19 50.42 -6.85
C LYS A 595 -9.45 49.09 -6.64
N GLN A 596 -8.76 48.94 -5.51
CA GLN A 596 -8.08 47.70 -5.16
C GLN A 596 -9.09 46.56 -4.88
N ILE A 597 -10.15 46.85 -4.13
CA ILE A 597 -11.25 45.91 -3.87
C ILE A 597 -11.95 45.52 -5.18
N GLU A 598 -12.31 46.50 -6.01
CA GLU A 598 -12.93 46.26 -7.32
C GLU A 598 -12.05 45.37 -8.21
N ARG A 599 -10.74 45.67 -8.30
CA ARG A 599 -9.79 44.86 -9.07
C ARG A 599 -9.73 43.42 -8.56
N LYS A 600 -9.63 43.23 -7.23
CA LYS A 600 -9.56 41.89 -6.64
C LYS A 600 -10.87 41.11 -6.83
N ALA A 601 -12.03 41.76 -6.68
CA ALA A 601 -13.33 41.13 -6.92
C ALA A 601 -13.50 40.68 -8.38
N SER A 602 -13.06 41.51 -9.34
CA SER A 602 -13.12 41.18 -10.77
C SER A 602 -12.13 40.07 -11.14
N ILE A 603 -10.91 40.05 -10.59
CA ILE A 603 -9.99 38.90 -10.72
C ILE A 603 -10.60 37.63 -10.13
N ALA A 604 -11.22 37.71 -8.95
CA ALA A 604 -11.84 36.58 -8.31
C ALA A 604 -13.00 36.01 -9.15
N GLN A 605 -13.84 36.86 -9.76
CA GLN A 605 -14.90 36.42 -10.67
C GLN A 605 -14.32 35.71 -11.90
N LEU A 606 -13.23 36.25 -12.47
CA LEU A 606 -12.54 35.62 -13.60
C LEU A 606 -12.00 34.23 -13.22
N ILE A 607 -11.38 34.11 -12.04
CA ILE A 607 -10.89 32.84 -11.50
C ILE A 607 -12.05 31.86 -11.29
N PHE A 608 -13.17 32.34 -10.74
CA PHE A 608 -14.37 31.54 -10.54
C PHE A 608 -14.92 30.98 -11.86
N ASP A 609 -15.09 31.83 -12.86
CA ASP A 609 -15.56 31.44 -14.19
C ASP A 609 -14.61 30.41 -14.82
N PHE A 610 -13.30 30.66 -14.73
CA PHE A 610 -12.28 29.73 -15.22
C PHE A 610 -12.32 28.37 -14.49
N TYR A 611 -12.44 28.36 -13.17
CA TYR A 611 -12.53 27.13 -12.39
C TYR A 611 -13.80 26.35 -12.68
N SER A 612 -14.93 27.01 -12.98
CA SER A 612 -16.16 26.34 -13.43
C SER A 612 -15.95 25.55 -14.72
N ILE A 613 -15.17 26.09 -15.67
CA ILE A 613 -14.80 25.43 -16.93
C ILE A 613 -13.90 24.22 -16.66
N CYS A 614 -12.90 24.38 -15.77
CA CYS A 614 -12.00 23.30 -15.38
C CYS A 614 -12.75 22.15 -14.70
N LEU A 615 -13.69 22.44 -13.79
CA LEU A 615 -14.57 21.45 -13.19
C LEU A 615 -15.40 20.74 -14.25
N TYR A 616 -16.02 21.49 -15.16
CA TYR A 616 -16.81 20.94 -16.26
C TYR A 616 -15.99 19.93 -17.07
N PHE A 617 -14.76 20.28 -17.48
CA PHE A 617 -13.90 19.38 -18.25
C PHE A 617 -13.50 18.12 -17.47
N GLY A 618 -13.16 18.26 -16.19
CA GLY A 618 -12.86 17.12 -15.33
C GLY A 618 -14.07 16.19 -15.19
N LEU A 619 -15.25 16.74 -14.92
CA LEU A 619 -16.48 15.97 -14.72
C LEU A 619 -16.91 15.25 -16.00
N ILE A 620 -16.94 15.96 -17.14
CA ILE A 620 -17.31 15.35 -18.43
C ILE A 620 -16.32 14.23 -18.81
N PHE A 621 -15.01 14.42 -18.59
CA PHE A 621 -14.06 13.35 -18.87
C PHE A 621 -14.35 12.08 -18.04
N VAL A 622 -14.66 12.24 -16.75
CA VAL A 622 -15.04 11.11 -15.88
C VAL A 622 -16.33 10.46 -16.36
N GLU A 623 -17.34 11.26 -16.71
CA GLU A 623 -18.61 10.74 -17.25
C GLU A 623 -18.40 9.93 -18.53
N VAL A 624 -17.59 10.42 -19.47
CA VAL A 624 -17.21 9.72 -20.70
C VAL A 624 -16.54 8.38 -20.40
N GLN A 625 -15.61 8.33 -19.45
CA GLN A 625 -14.96 7.05 -19.09
C GLN A 625 -15.96 6.06 -18.48
N LEU A 626 -16.88 6.54 -17.63
CA LEU A 626 -17.88 5.67 -17.03
C LEU A 626 -18.86 5.13 -18.07
N LEU A 627 -19.26 5.92 -19.06
CA LEU A 627 -20.18 5.48 -20.10
C LEU A 627 -19.66 4.30 -20.93
N LYS A 628 -18.33 4.19 -21.11
CA LYS A 628 -17.70 3.00 -21.71
C LYS A 628 -17.97 1.73 -20.91
N VAL A 629 -17.96 1.79 -19.58
CA VAL A 629 -18.30 0.64 -18.72
C VAL A 629 -19.74 0.18 -18.95
N TYR A 630 -20.64 1.11 -19.28
CA TYR A 630 -22.05 0.83 -19.55
C TYR A 630 -22.37 0.55 -21.02
N ASN A 631 -21.37 0.60 -21.92
CA ASN A 631 -21.58 0.57 -23.37
C ASN A 631 -22.64 1.59 -23.84
N GLU A 632 -22.68 2.76 -23.20
CA GLU A 632 -23.58 3.86 -23.55
C GLU A 632 -22.81 4.90 -24.39
N GLU A 633 -23.39 5.37 -25.49
CA GLU A 633 -22.84 6.48 -26.28
C GLU A 633 -23.38 7.82 -25.79
N ILE A 634 -22.53 8.87 -25.80
CA ILE A 634 -23.00 10.24 -25.58
C ILE A 634 -23.48 10.81 -26.90
N SER A 635 -24.79 10.86 -27.09
CA SER A 635 -25.41 11.44 -28.30
C SER A 635 -24.96 12.89 -28.57
N SER A 636 -24.62 13.66 -27.53
CA SER A 636 -24.17 15.06 -27.64
C SER A 636 -22.65 15.26 -27.82
N MET A 637 -21.82 14.20 -27.84
CA MET A 637 -20.35 14.32 -27.93
C MET A 637 -19.73 13.64 -29.15
N SER A 638 -20.51 13.37 -30.20
CA SER A 638 -20.03 12.74 -31.44
C SER A 638 -18.85 13.47 -32.09
N ASN A 639 -18.68 14.77 -31.84
CA ASN A 639 -17.63 15.61 -32.42
C ASN A 639 -16.36 15.77 -31.54
N VAL A 640 -16.31 15.20 -30.33
CA VAL A 640 -15.17 15.39 -29.42
C VAL A 640 -14.52 14.07 -29.06
N SER A 641 -13.31 13.88 -29.56
CA SER A 641 -12.46 12.74 -29.21
C SER A 641 -12.02 12.79 -27.75
N GLU A 642 -11.84 11.62 -27.15
CA GLU A 642 -11.26 11.44 -25.82
C GLU A 642 -9.91 12.15 -25.64
N ASP A 643 -9.04 12.10 -26.64
CA ASP A 643 -7.73 12.76 -26.62
C ASP A 643 -7.85 14.28 -26.45
N MET A 644 -8.87 14.89 -27.05
CA MET A 644 -9.13 16.33 -26.90
C MET A 644 -9.59 16.66 -25.48
N LEU A 645 -10.45 15.84 -24.86
CA LEU A 645 -10.84 16.03 -23.47
C LEU A 645 -9.65 15.86 -22.52
N ALA A 646 -8.86 14.79 -22.71
CA ALA A 646 -7.67 14.53 -21.92
C ALA A 646 -6.66 15.69 -22.03
N LEU A 647 -6.47 16.24 -23.23
CA LEU A 647 -5.64 17.43 -23.45
C LEU A 647 -6.25 18.68 -22.79
N GLY A 648 -7.57 18.85 -22.83
CA GLY A 648 -8.30 19.90 -22.14
C GLY A 648 -8.04 19.89 -20.63
N VAL A 649 -8.20 18.72 -19.99
CA VAL A 649 -7.91 18.50 -18.57
C VAL A 649 -6.45 18.81 -18.23
N LYS A 650 -5.50 18.29 -19.01
CA LYS A 650 -4.06 18.56 -18.79
C LYS A 650 -3.75 20.05 -18.86
N ARG A 651 -4.35 20.78 -19.81
CA ARG A 651 -4.20 22.24 -19.93
C ARG A 651 -4.86 22.99 -18.78
N SER A 652 -6.06 22.57 -18.36
CA SER A 652 -6.74 23.14 -17.19
C SER A 652 -5.84 23.05 -15.96
N ARG A 653 -5.27 21.87 -15.71
CA ARG A 653 -4.37 21.62 -14.59
C ARG A 653 -3.15 22.55 -14.59
N MET A 654 -2.46 22.67 -15.73
CA MET A 654 -1.29 23.56 -15.86
C MET A 654 -1.62 25.02 -15.52
N VAL A 655 -2.80 25.50 -15.93
CA VAL A 655 -3.22 26.88 -15.68
C VAL A 655 -3.67 27.06 -14.22
N VAL A 656 -4.40 26.11 -13.63
CA VAL A 656 -4.76 26.13 -12.19
C VAL A 656 -3.50 26.17 -11.33
N SER A 657 -2.52 25.31 -11.62
CA SER A 657 -1.21 25.30 -10.97
C SER A 657 -0.48 26.66 -11.04
N THR A 658 -0.69 27.44 -12.12
CA THR A 658 -0.11 28.78 -12.27
C THR A 658 -0.77 29.81 -11.35
N PHE A 659 -2.07 29.68 -11.07
CA PHE A 659 -2.77 30.55 -10.11
C PHE A 659 -2.42 30.24 -8.66
N SER A 660 -2.20 28.97 -8.31
CA SER A 660 -1.87 28.57 -6.93
C SER A 660 -0.51 29.08 -6.44
N SER A 661 0.42 29.41 -7.34
CA SER A 661 1.67 30.10 -6.99
C SER A 661 1.41 31.61 -6.86
N SER A 662 0.92 32.04 -5.69
CA SER A 662 0.32 33.33 -5.31
C SER A 662 1.11 34.64 -5.57
N ALA A 663 2.19 34.63 -6.36
CA ALA A 663 3.01 35.83 -6.60
C ALA A 663 2.66 36.61 -7.88
N MET A 664 1.94 36.04 -8.86
CA MET A 664 1.79 36.69 -10.17
C MET A 664 0.42 36.47 -10.84
N VAL A 665 -0.59 37.23 -10.39
CA VAL A 665 -1.91 37.31 -11.04
C VAL A 665 -1.78 37.55 -12.56
N ASP A 666 -0.89 38.44 -12.98
CA ASP A 666 -0.72 38.78 -14.41
C ASP A 666 -0.23 37.56 -15.23
N ARG A 667 0.60 36.68 -14.65
CA ARG A 667 1.00 35.43 -15.31
C ARG A 667 -0.19 34.47 -15.43
N GLY A 668 -1.01 34.37 -14.37
CA GLY A 668 -2.24 33.57 -14.40
C GLY A 668 -3.22 34.04 -15.48
N LEU A 669 -3.46 35.35 -15.56
CA LEU A 669 -4.32 35.94 -16.59
C LEU A 669 -3.81 35.68 -18.01
N ASN A 670 -2.50 35.82 -18.25
CA ASN A 670 -1.90 35.47 -19.53
C ASN A 670 -2.04 33.97 -19.85
N ALA A 671 -1.89 33.10 -18.86
CA ALA A 671 -2.09 31.66 -19.03
C ALA A 671 -3.54 31.32 -19.40
N VAL A 672 -4.53 31.97 -18.80
CA VAL A 672 -5.95 31.82 -19.14
C VAL A 672 -6.25 32.33 -20.54
N GLU A 673 -5.68 33.46 -20.94
CA GLU A 673 -5.85 33.98 -22.30
C GLU A 673 -5.34 32.98 -23.36
N GLN A 674 -4.17 32.37 -23.12
CA GLN A 674 -3.63 31.34 -24.00
C GLN A 674 -4.46 30.04 -23.96
N TYR A 675 -4.99 29.70 -22.78
CA TYR A 675 -5.85 28.55 -22.58
C TYR A 675 -7.12 28.62 -23.45
N ILE A 676 -7.85 29.73 -23.41
CA ILE A 676 -9.10 29.92 -24.18
C ILE A 676 -8.86 29.88 -25.69
N LYS A 677 -7.68 30.35 -26.14
CA LYS A 677 -7.29 30.29 -27.56
C LYS A 677 -7.02 28.86 -28.04
N GLY A 678 -6.81 27.91 -27.11
CA GLY A 678 -6.48 26.52 -27.39
C GLY A 678 -7.57 25.77 -28.16
N LYS A 679 -7.18 24.99 -29.17
CA LYS A 679 -8.10 24.19 -30.00
C LYS A 679 -8.98 23.23 -29.16
N ALA A 680 -8.38 22.54 -28.18
CA ALA A 680 -9.12 21.62 -27.31
C ALA A 680 -10.22 22.35 -26.52
N VAL A 681 -9.92 23.52 -25.96
CA VAL A 681 -10.89 24.32 -25.20
C VAL A 681 -12.02 24.76 -26.11
N LYS A 682 -11.71 25.29 -27.30
CA LYS A 682 -12.73 25.71 -28.28
C LYS A 682 -13.65 24.56 -28.70
N ALA A 683 -13.11 23.37 -28.97
CA ALA A 683 -13.92 22.21 -29.34
C ALA A 683 -14.87 21.81 -28.21
N LEU A 684 -14.40 21.83 -26.97
CA LEU A 684 -15.23 21.50 -25.79
C LEU A 684 -16.30 22.53 -25.50
N CYS A 685 -16.04 23.79 -25.82
CA CYS A 685 -17.01 24.88 -25.70
C CYS A 685 -18.13 24.84 -26.75
N VAL A 686 -17.98 24.08 -27.84
CA VAL A 686 -19.04 23.90 -28.84
C VAL A 686 -20.11 22.93 -28.32
N ILE A 687 -19.71 21.86 -27.60
CA ILE A 687 -20.65 20.91 -26.97
C ILE A 687 -21.62 21.61 -26.02
N THR A 688 -21.20 22.72 -25.43
CA THR A 688 -21.94 23.40 -24.38
C THR A 688 -23.04 24.33 -24.86
N ILE A 689 -23.13 24.57 -26.17
CA ILE A 689 -24.08 25.51 -26.80
C ILE A 689 -25.26 24.76 -27.47
N GLU A 690 -25.10 23.45 -27.70
CA GLU A 690 -26.13 22.53 -28.20
C GLU A 690 -26.75 21.74 -27.05
#